data_AF-A0A6A1W2P2-F1
#
_entry.id   AF-A0A6A1W2P2-F1
#
_cell.length_a   1.000
_cell.length_b   1.000
_cell.length_c   1.000
_cell.angle_alpha   90.00
_cell.angle_beta   90.00
_cell.angle_gamma   90.00
#
_symmetry.space_group_name_H-M   'P 1'
#
loop_
_entity.id
_entity.type
_entity.pdbx_description
1 polymer ?
#
loop_
_entity_poly.entity_id
_entity_poly.type
_entity_poly.pdbx_seq_one_letter_code
_entity_poly.pdbx_strand_id
1 'polypeptide(L)'
;MGSLETGISLKRDNVFRSSSAGRTERHPFSQRPRSRFSRFFLFKKLDYLQWICTMAVFLFFVVFFQMFLPGSVVEKSGASFDEDMGGGYGDLNVLKEMGVFEFGDDVRFEPTKLLEQFHREARETSLYSSAFNRTLQRFGYRKPQLALVFADLLVDSQKLLMVTVAAALKEIGYEIQVHSLEGGPVHEIWRKVGIPVTIIQTCDKTEIVVDWLNYDGILVSSIQAKGVFSCFEQEPFKLVPVIWIIHEGSLAMRSREYISNGWTDILNDWRRVFNRSTVVVFPNYILPMIYSTFDAGNFFVVPGSPTEAWEADARMDLHEDDMRVKMGYEPEDAVIAILGSQFLYRGLWLEHAIILQALLPVLLDFPLDNGSNSRLKIIVLSGDSTSNYSVVIEAVALNLKYPSSIVKHKALDGDADNVLRMADVVIYGSFHEAQSFPDILTKAMCFGKPIIAPDLPMIRKYVDDRVNGYLFPKENIRVLTQIVQQVFLQGKLSPLGRNIASIGRRTARNLMVLETVEGYASLLVNVLKLPSEVASPTNVAEISPKFKEEWQWHLFEAVSNGTYMNSTLRSYTFLDKFVQQWNITQRGSSASVNPTNDVFLYSIWEEEKNIEVANARKRREEEELKDRTDQSHGTWEEVYRNAKRAVRSKHDLHDRDEGELERTGQPLCIYEPYFGEGTWPFLHSSSLYHGIGLSTKGRRPGAEDVDAPSRLPLLNNPYYRDILGEHGAFFAIANRIDRVHKNAWIGFQSWRATARKVSLSRIAENALLDSIQARRHGDTLYFWVRLDLDPRNPLQLDFWSFCDAVNAGNCRFAFSEALKRMYGLNHNLDSLPSMPVDSGTWSVMHSWVLPTRSFLEFVMFSRMFVDALDVHMYDEHRPSGHCYLSLSKDKHCYSRLLELLINVWAYHSARRIVYVNPETGEMQEHHRFKGRKGQMWIRWFSYATLKSMDEDLAEEVDTEHPSRRWLWPSTGEVFWQGVYDRERHFRHRQKETRKQRSKEKIDRIRKRTHQKVLGKYVKPPPESNTTVAVETIAESN
;
A
#
# COMPACT_ATOMS: atom_id res chain seq x y z
N MET A 1 -15.05 11.33 -13.21
CA MET A 1 -15.79 10.73 -14.35
C MET A 1 -14.87 9.79 -15.11
N GLY A 2 -15.31 8.56 -15.38
CA GLY A 2 -14.58 7.59 -16.20
C GLY A 2 -14.43 6.19 -15.58
N SER A 3 -15.55 5.51 -15.31
CA SER A 3 -15.63 4.06 -15.17
C SER A 3 -17.07 3.65 -15.48
N LEU A 4 -17.27 3.03 -16.65
CA LEU A 4 -18.49 2.30 -16.96
C LEU A 4 -18.06 0.95 -17.53
N GLU A 5 -17.81 0.00 -16.64
CA GLU A 5 -18.16 -1.39 -16.88
C GLU A 5 -19.58 -1.58 -16.35
N THR A 6 -20.53 -1.88 -17.25
CA THR A 6 -21.87 -2.34 -16.88
C THR A 6 -21.89 -3.87 -16.91
N GLY A 7 -22.12 -4.47 -15.75
CA GLY A 7 -22.51 -5.86 -15.62
C GLY A 7 -24.03 -6.04 -15.74
N ILE A 8 -24.41 -7.02 -16.56
CA ILE A 8 -25.43 -8.06 -16.33
C ILE A 8 -26.90 -7.62 -16.20
N SER A 9 -27.74 -8.14 -17.11
CA SER A 9 -29.19 -8.27 -16.95
C SER A 9 -29.55 -9.66 -16.42
N LEU A 10 -30.58 -9.74 -15.56
CA LEU A 10 -31.21 -11.00 -15.17
C LEU A 10 -32.73 -10.82 -14.98
N LYS A 11 -33.47 -11.86 -15.41
CA LYS A 11 -34.90 -12.18 -15.24
C LYS A 11 -35.87 -11.47 -16.22
N ARG A 12 -36.84 -12.14 -16.88
CA ARG A 12 -37.51 -13.42 -16.59
C ARG A 12 -38.36 -13.94 -17.78
N ASP A 13 -38.35 -15.27 -17.95
CA ASP A 13 -39.35 -16.26 -18.44
C ASP A 13 -40.16 -16.06 -19.74
N ASN A 14 -39.98 -16.98 -20.71
CA ASN A 14 -40.95 -18.02 -21.15
C ASN A 14 -40.57 -18.58 -22.55
N VAL A 15 -40.16 -19.86 -22.70
CA VAL A 15 -41.00 -21.06 -22.97
C VAL A 15 -40.96 -21.50 -24.46
N PHE A 16 -40.60 -22.78 -24.66
CA PHE A 16 -40.76 -23.69 -25.82
C PHE A 16 -39.85 -23.61 -27.09
N ARG A 17 -39.02 -24.69 -27.21
CA ARG A 17 -38.83 -25.63 -28.34
C ARG A 17 -38.60 -25.09 -29.77
N SER A 18 -37.43 -25.42 -30.33
CA SER A 18 -37.20 -26.27 -31.53
C SER A 18 -35.80 -25.97 -32.11
N SER A 19 -34.80 -26.83 -31.89
CA SER A 19 -34.30 -27.88 -32.81
C SER A 19 -33.54 -27.40 -34.06
N SER A 20 -32.36 -28.02 -34.21
CA SER A 20 -31.67 -28.44 -35.44
C SER A 20 -30.37 -27.72 -35.82
N ALA A 21 -29.31 -28.50 -35.63
CA ALA A 21 -27.95 -28.38 -36.13
C ALA A 21 -27.80 -28.22 -37.65
N GLY A 22 -26.64 -27.70 -38.06
CA GLY A 22 -26.06 -28.00 -39.37
C GLY A 22 -25.05 -26.97 -39.89
N ARG A 23 -23.75 -27.24 -39.71
CA ARG A 23 -22.62 -27.20 -40.69
C ARG A 23 -22.68 -26.14 -41.82
N THR A 24 -21.65 -25.36 -42.19
CA THR A 24 -20.22 -25.70 -42.42
C THR A 24 -19.44 -24.44 -42.88
N GLU A 25 -18.13 -24.44 -42.60
CA GLU A 25 -17.00 -23.94 -43.43
C GLU A 25 -16.68 -22.44 -43.68
N ARG A 26 -15.41 -22.14 -43.35
CA ARG A 26 -14.37 -21.35 -44.09
C ARG A 26 -14.40 -19.81 -44.04
N HIS A 27 -13.47 -19.27 -43.25
CA HIS A 27 -12.72 -18.01 -43.49
C HIS A 27 -12.00 -18.05 -44.86
N PRO A 28 -11.65 -16.93 -45.55
CA PRO A 28 -10.98 -15.76 -44.95
C PRO A 28 -11.18 -14.36 -45.62
N PHE A 29 -10.52 -13.37 -44.99
CA PHE A 29 -10.15 -12.02 -45.45
C PHE A 29 -11.19 -10.89 -45.52
N SER A 30 -11.14 -10.08 -44.45
CA SER A 30 -11.09 -8.61 -44.42
C SER A 30 -11.50 -7.84 -45.68
N GLN A 31 -12.74 -7.35 -45.67
CA GLN A 31 -13.09 -6.05 -46.25
C GLN A 31 -14.04 -5.31 -45.29
N ARG A 32 -13.64 -4.10 -44.90
CA ARG A 32 -14.39 -3.15 -44.06
C ARG A 32 -15.78 -2.84 -44.64
N PRO A 33 -16.84 -2.83 -43.81
CA PRO A 33 -18.02 -2.03 -44.08
C PRO A 33 -18.12 -0.87 -43.06
N ARG A 34 -18.09 0.35 -43.61
CA ARG A 34 -18.42 1.62 -42.95
C ARG A 34 -19.83 1.54 -42.35
N SER A 35 -19.98 1.81 -41.05
CA SER A 35 -21.28 1.96 -40.41
C SER A 35 -21.92 3.30 -40.77
N ARG A 36 -23.18 3.24 -41.17
CA ARG A 36 -24.05 4.37 -41.48
C ARG A 36 -24.60 4.97 -40.19
N PHE A 37 -24.20 6.20 -39.88
CA PHE A 37 -24.97 7.14 -39.05
C PHE A 37 -24.94 8.51 -39.72
N SER A 38 -25.68 8.64 -40.82
CA SER A 38 -26.00 9.93 -41.45
C SER A 38 -27.26 9.79 -42.30
N ARG A 39 -28.40 9.52 -41.65
CA ARG A 39 -29.73 9.72 -42.25
C ARG A 39 -30.70 10.20 -41.19
N PHE A 40 -30.60 11.47 -40.85
CA PHE A 40 -31.68 12.23 -40.22
C PHE A 40 -31.60 13.72 -40.57
N PHE A 41 -31.39 14.06 -41.85
CA PHE A 41 -31.72 15.41 -42.34
C PHE A 41 -32.08 15.35 -43.82
N LEU A 42 -33.33 15.00 -44.10
CA LEU A 42 -33.97 15.22 -45.39
C LEU A 42 -35.43 15.56 -45.13
N PHE A 43 -35.74 16.84 -44.90
CA PHE A 43 -36.94 17.46 -45.44
C PHE A 43 -36.77 18.98 -45.55
N LYS A 44 -36.97 19.44 -46.80
CA LYS A 44 -37.43 20.76 -47.26
C LYS A 44 -36.48 21.96 -47.11
N LYS A 45 -36.26 22.59 -48.28
CA LYS A 45 -35.59 23.88 -48.51
C LYS A 45 -35.99 24.90 -47.44
N LEU A 46 -35.04 25.27 -46.59
CA LEU A 46 -35.12 26.46 -45.76
C LEU A 46 -34.44 27.60 -46.51
N ASP A 47 -35.16 28.70 -46.65
CA ASP A 47 -34.75 29.89 -47.40
C ASP A 47 -33.47 30.49 -46.80
N TYR A 48 -32.51 30.81 -47.67
CA TYR A 48 -31.21 31.41 -47.33
C TYR A 48 -31.36 32.70 -46.52
N LEU A 49 -32.48 33.41 -46.71
CA LEU A 49 -32.81 34.63 -45.97
C LEU A 49 -33.07 34.37 -44.48
N GLN A 50 -33.68 33.22 -44.15
CA GLN A 50 -34.04 32.86 -42.78
C GLN A 50 -32.79 32.50 -41.96
N TRP A 51 -31.77 31.92 -42.61
CA TRP A 51 -30.47 31.63 -41.99
C TRP A 51 -29.68 32.90 -41.68
N ILE A 52 -29.72 33.88 -42.59
CA ILE A 52 -29.12 35.21 -42.36
C ILE A 52 -29.83 35.92 -41.21
N CYS A 53 -31.16 35.88 -41.15
CA CYS A 53 -31.91 36.44 -40.03
C CYS A 53 -31.59 35.75 -38.70
N THR A 54 -31.47 34.41 -38.66
CA THR A 54 -31.08 33.72 -37.42
C THR A 54 -29.65 34.04 -36.98
N MET A 55 -28.73 34.21 -37.93
CA MET A 55 -27.36 34.63 -37.63
C MET A 55 -27.29 36.08 -37.15
N ALA A 56 -28.08 36.98 -37.72
CA ALA A 56 -28.18 38.37 -37.28
C ALA A 56 -28.80 38.48 -35.88
N VAL A 57 -29.85 37.70 -35.57
CA VAL A 57 -30.44 37.65 -34.23
C VAL A 57 -29.47 37.06 -33.22
N PHE A 58 -28.74 36.00 -33.58
CA PHE A 58 -27.71 35.42 -32.72
C PHE A 58 -26.56 36.42 -32.45
N LEU A 59 -26.07 37.12 -33.47
CA LEU A 59 -25.06 38.16 -33.32
C LEU A 59 -25.57 39.33 -32.48
N PHE A 60 -26.83 39.73 -32.65
CA PHE A 60 -27.45 40.75 -31.82
C PHE A 60 -27.53 40.32 -30.36
N PHE A 61 -27.89 39.07 -30.07
CA PHE A 61 -27.88 38.52 -28.72
C PHE A 61 -26.48 38.45 -28.11
N VAL A 62 -25.46 38.09 -28.89
CA VAL A 62 -24.06 38.08 -28.43
C VAL A 62 -23.56 39.48 -28.11
N VAL A 63 -23.85 40.47 -28.96
CA VAL A 63 -23.48 41.87 -28.74
C VAL A 63 -24.26 42.47 -27.55
N PHE A 64 -25.55 42.13 -27.41
CA PHE A 64 -26.37 42.54 -26.28
C PHE A 64 -25.87 41.92 -24.97
N PHE A 65 -25.44 40.65 -24.98
CA PHE A 65 -24.81 40.02 -23.82
C PHE A 65 -23.45 40.63 -23.48
N GLN A 66 -22.65 41.01 -24.48
CA GLN A 66 -21.37 41.70 -24.27
C GLN A 66 -21.55 43.13 -23.74
N MET A 67 -22.63 43.83 -24.08
CA MET A 67 -22.90 45.18 -23.55
C MET A 67 -23.40 45.19 -22.10
N PHE A 68 -23.91 44.07 -21.57
CA PHE A 68 -24.38 43.95 -20.18
C PHE A 68 -23.40 43.21 -19.23
N LEU A 69 -22.21 42.85 -19.71
CA LEU A 69 -21.11 42.43 -18.85
C LEU A 69 -20.39 43.68 -18.33
N PRO A 70 -20.22 43.86 -16.99
CA PRO A 70 -19.38 44.92 -16.45
C PRO A 70 -17.95 44.76 -16.99
N GLY A 71 -17.46 45.78 -17.69
CA GLY A 71 -16.19 45.76 -18.41
C GLY A 71 -15.01 45.45 -17.49
N SER A 72 -14.26 44.40 -17.82
CA SER A 72 -12.94 44.13 -17.26
C SER A 72 -11.94 45.10 -17.89
N VAL A 73 -11.68 46.21 -17.20
CA VAL A 73 -10.51 47.04 -17.44
C VAL A 73 -9.28 46.22 -17.04
N VAL A 74 -8.45 45.89 -18.02
CA VAL A 74 -7.11 45.34 -17.79
C VAL A 74 -6.24 46.48 -17.28
N GLU A 75 -6.00 46.53 -15.98
CA GLU A 75 -4.91 47.32 -15.40
C GLU A 75 -3.76 46.39 -15.01
N LYS A 76 -2.61 46.62 -15.64
CA LYS A 76 -1.32 46.15 -15.19
C LYS A 76 -0.93 46.96 -13.95
N SER A 77 -0.77 46.30 -12.81
CA SER A 77 0.02 46.85 -11.71
C SER A 77 0.84 45.73 -11.08
N GLY A 78 2.16 45.82 -11.24
CA GLY A 78 3.09 45.09 -10.38
C GLY A 78 3.00 45.66 -8.97
N ALA A 79 2.97 44.78 -7.99
CA ALA A 79 3.12 45.13 -6.59
C ALA A 79 4.03 44.10 -5.91
N SER A 80 4.92 44.65 -5.09
CA SER A 80 6.02 44.06 -4.36
C SER A 80 5.59 42.97 -3.39
N PHE A 81 6.44 41.94 -3.29
CA PHE A 81 6.45 40.98 -2.20
C PHE A 81 6.94 41.69 -0.93
N ASP A 82 6.05 41.89 0.04
CA ASP A 82 6.42 42.05 1.44
C ASP A 82 5.83 40.88 2.23
N GLU A 83 6.71 40.27 3.01
CA GLU A 83 6.49 39.12 3.87
C GLU A 83 5.56 39.47 5.05
N ASP A 84 4.46 38.75 5.22
CA ASP A 84 3.87 38.55 6.54
C ASP A 84 3.18 37.19 6.61
N MET A 85 3.82 36.26 7.33
CA MET A 85 3.48 34.84 7.44
C MET A 85 2.53 34.60 8.63
N GLY A 86 1.23 34.79 8.40
CA GLY A 86 0.16 34.43 9.33
C GLY A 86 -0.60 33.18 8.85
N GLY A 87 -0.08 31.99 9.18
CA GLY A 87 -0.62 30.70 8.72
C GLY A 87 -1.89 30.26 9.47
N GLY A 88 -3.00 30.24 8.73
CA GLY A 88 -4.29 29.65 9.07
C GLY A 88 -5.35 30.38 8.27
N TYR A 89 -6.09 29.67 7.40
CA TYR A 89 -7.19 30.15 6.54
C TYR A 89 -6.88 30.68 5.12
N GLY A 90 -5.60 30.77 4.68
CA GLY A 90 -5.25 30.97 3.26
C GLY A 90 -5.69 29.82 2.31
N ASP A 91 -6.17 28.71 2.87
CA ASP A 91 -6.56 27.46 2.19
C ASP A 91 -7.80 27.56 1.28
N LEU A 92 -8.51 28.69 1.21
CA LEU A 92 -9.86 28.75 0.62
C LEU A 92 -10.01 29.63 -0.64
N ASN A 93 -9.04 30.52 -0.93
CA ASN A 93 -8.91 31.12 -2.28
C ASN A 93 -8.75 30.04 -3.38
N VAL A 94 -8.38 28.84 -2.93
CA VAL A 94 -8.14 27.59 -3.63
C VAL A 94 -9.40 27.05 -4.30
N LEU A 95 -10.51 26.93 -3.56
CA LEU A 95 -11.77 26.41 -4.11
C LEU A 95 -12.33 27.33 -5.21
N LYS A 96 -12.08 28.64 -5.09
CA LYS A 96 -12.48 29.68 -6.04
C LYS A 96 -11.62 29.67 -7.32
N GLU A 97 -10.31 29.49 -7.21
CA GLU A 97 -9.38 29.40 -8.35
C GLU A 97 -9.48 28.10 -9.16
N MET A 98 -10.10 27.05 -8.60
CA MET A 98 -10.30 25.76 -9.25
C MET A 98 -11.24 25.82 -10.47
N GLY A 99 -11.73 27.03 -10.85
CA GLY A 99 -12.71 27.21 -11.91
C GLY A 99 -14.09 26.65 -11.56
N VAL A 100 -14.29 26.24 -10.31
CA VAL A 100 -15.56 25.71 -9.79
C VAL A 100 -16.37 26.87 -9.22
N PHE A 101 -16.73 27.80 -10.10
CA PHE A 101 -17.87 28.66 -9.79
C PHE A 101 -19.12 27.77 -9.81
N GLU A 102 -19.88 27.84 -8.71
CA GLU A 102 -21.17 27.17 -8.52
C GLU A 102 -21.08 25.70 -8.10
N PHE A 103 -20.55 25.47 -6.90
CA PHE A 103 -21.25 24.47 -6.09
C PHE A 103 -22.67 24.98 -5.88
N GLY A 104 -23.65 24.31 -6.50
CA GLY A 104 -25.05 24.41 -6.05
C GLY A 104 -25.13 24.01 -4.58
N ASP A 105 -26.25 24.29 -3.94
CA ASP A 105 -26.47 24.16 -2.49
C ASP A 105 -26.31 22.73 -1.90
N ASP A 106 -25.68 21.76 -2.61
CA ASP A 106 -25.73 20.32 -2.33
C ASP A 106 -24.39 19.55 -2.45
N VAL A 107 -23.21 20.19 -2.51
CA VAL A 107 -21.96 19.40 -2.63
C VAL A 107 -21.55 18.76 -1.32
N ARG A 108 -21.57 17.43 -1.33
CA ARG A 108 -21.26 16.55 -0.19
C ARG A 108 -20.20 15.55 -0.59
N PHE A 109 -19.22 15.34 0.28
CA PHE A 109 -18.27 14.24 0.14
C PHE A 109 -18.89 12.93 0.64
N GLU A 110 -18.84 11.89 -0.18
CA GLU A 110 -19.28 10.54 0.18
C GLU A 110 -18.27 9.49 -0.34
N PRO A 111 -17.70 8.64 0.55
CA PRO A 111 -16.73 7.62 0.17
C PRO A 111 -17.41 6.36 -0.44
N THR A 112 -18.20 6.55 -1.49
CA THR A 112 -19.06 5.50 -2.09
C THR A 112 -18.31 4.25 -2.49
N LYS A 113 -17.17 4.38 -3.20
CA LYS A 113 -16.35 3.23 -3.63
C LYS A 113 -15.85 2.37 -2.47
N LEU A 114 -15.39 3.01 -1.39
CA LEU A 114 -14.87 2.33 -0.20
C LEU A 114 -16.00 1.66 0.58
N LEU A 115 -17.12 2.36 0.79
CA LEU A 115 -18.28 1.79 1.47
C LEU A 115 -18.88 0.61 0.70
N GLU A 116 -19.00 0.71 -0.62
CA GLU A 116 -19.42 -0.40 -1.47
C GLU A 116 -18.46 -1.59 -1.37
N GLN A 117 -17.15 -1.32 -1.32
CA GLN A 117 -16.15 -2.36 -1.11
C GLN A 117 -16.33 -3.06 0.25
N PHE A 118 -16.47 -2.30 1.35
CA PHE A 118 -16.70 -2.87 2.67
C PHE A 118 -18.00 -3.69 2.72
N HIS A 119 -19.10 -3.17 2.16
CA HIS A 119 -20.36 -3.89 2.09
C HIS A 119 -20.30 -5.15 1.21
N ARG A 120 -19.51 -5.13 0.13
CA ARG A 120 -19.28 -6.31 -0.70
C ARG A 120 -18.48 -7.36 0.07
N GLU A 121 -17.38 -6.98 0.70
CA GLU A 121 -16.54 -7.89 1.48
C GLU A 121 -17.28 -8.48 2.70
N ALA A 122 -18.11 -7.68 3.39
CA ALA A 122 -18.94 -8.17 4.50
C ALA A 122 -20.03 -9.15 4.05
N ARG A 123 -20.67 -8.90 2.90
CA ARG A 123 -21.65 -9.83 2.31
C ARG A 123 -21.00 -11.13 1.83
N GLU A 124 -19.83 -11.04 1.23
CA GLU A 124 -19.06 -12.22 0.82
C GLU A 124 -18.67 -13.08 2.02
N THR A 125 -18.22 -12.46 3.12
CA THR A 125 -17.82 -13.18 4.35
C THR A 125 -19.02 -13.90 5.02
N SER A 126 -20.20 -13.26 5.05
CA SER A 126 -21.40 -13.85 5.65
C SER A 126 -22.02 -14.98 4.81
N LEU A 127 -21.99 -14.85 3.47
CA LEU A 127 -22.42 -15.93 2.56
C LEU A 127 -21.43 -17.11 2.57
N TYR A 128 -20.13 -16.86 2.78
CA TYR A 128 -19.09 -17.88 2.76
C TYR A 128 -19.23 -18.93 3.87
N SER A 129 -19.62 -18.52 5.08
CA SER A 129 -19.91 -19.44 6.19
C SER A 129 -21.03 -20.43 5.87
N SER A 130 -21.85 -20.16 4.85
CA SER A 130 -22.94 -21.03 4.39
C SER A 130 -22.59 -21.83 3.11
N ALA A 131 -21.61 -21.38 2.33
CA ALA A 131 -21.26 -21.97 1.04
C ALA A 131 -20.32 -23.18 1.16
N PHE A 132 -19.39 -23.13 2.10
CA PHE A 132 -18.65 -24.32 2.52
C PHE A 132 -19.48 -24.95 3.64
N ASN A 133 -19.95 -26.18 3.48
CA ASN A 133 -20.51 -27.00 4.57
C ASN A 133 -19.41 -27.36 5.61
N ARG A 134 -18.58 -26.39 6.03
CA ARG A 134 -17.38 -26.58 6.83
C ARG A 134 -17.28 -25.47 7.88
N THR A 135 -17.02 -25.87 9.11
CA THR A 135 -16.90 -24.97 10.26
C THR A 135 -15.53 -24.29 10.23
N LEU A 136 -15.47 -23.03 9.79
CA LEU A 136 -14.29 -22.20 9.97
C LEU A 136 -14.17 -21.82 11.44
N GLN A 137 -12.99 -22.05 12.02
CA GLN A 137 -12.75 -21.77 13.44
C GLN A 137 -11.76 -20.63 13.62
N ARG A 138 -12.14 -19.65 14.43
CA ARG A 138 -11.24 -18.64 14.99
C ARG A 138 -10.81 -19.09 16.38
N PHE A 139 -9.51 -19.02 16.64
CA PHE A 139 -8.92 -19.52 17.89
C PHE A 139 -8.55 -18.39 18.86
N GLY A 140 -8.03 -17.28 18.34
CA GLY A 140 -7.79 -16.07 19.13
C GLY A 140 -6.68 -16.17 20.17
N TYR A 141 -5.57 -16.83 19.85
CA TYR A 141 -4.44 -17.00 20.76
C TYR A 141 -3.51 -15.79 20.84
N ARG A 142 -3.48 -14.95 19.79
CA ARG A 142 -2.75 -13.68 19.80
C ARG A 142 -3.69 -12.49 19.64
N LYS A 143 -3.32 -11.36 20.22
CA LYS A 143 -4.01 -10.08 20.01
C LYS A 143 -3.65 -9.51 18.62
N PRO A 144 -4.56 -8.74 17.98
CA PRO A 144 -4.23 -8.05 16.74
C PRO A 144 -3.12 -7.02 16.96
N GLN A 145 -2.10 -7.03 16.11
CA GLN A 145 -0.92 -6.16 16.21
C GLN A 145 -1.06 -4.96 15.26
N LEU A 146 -0.94 -3.75 15.78
CA LEU A 146 -0.96 -2.51 14.99
C LEU A 146 0.37 -1.76 15.12
N ALA A 147 0.86 -1.24 14.01
CA ALA A 147 1.96 -0.30 13.99
C ALA A 147 1.42 1.14 13.82
N LEU A 148 1.82 2.05 14.70
CA LEU A 148 1.61 3.50 14.53
C LEU A 148 2.92 4.12 14.05
N VAL A 149 2.91 4.80 12.90
CA VAL A 149 4.10 5.40 12.31
C VAL A 149 4.00 6.92 12.30
N PHE A 150 5.02 7.58 12.84
CA PHE A 150 5.14 9.02 12.90
C PHE A 150 6.43 9.51 12.24
N ALA A 151 6.41 10.75 11.73
CA ALA A 151 7.65 11.42 11.33
C ALA A 151 8.51 11.77 12.54
N ASP A 152 7.87 12.15 13.64
CA ASP A 152 8.54 12.62 14.85
C ASP A 152 7.63 12.43 16.07
N LEU A 153 8.20 12.60 17.28
CA LEU A 153 7.47 12.54 18.55
C LEU A 153 7.48 13.89 19.29
N LEU A 154 7.41 14.99 18.55
CA LEU A 154 7.20 16.31 19.13
C LEU A 154 5.74 16.48 19.60
N VAL A 155 5.53 17.43 20.51
CA VAL A 155 4.21 17.72 21.08
C VAL A 155 3.36 18.42 20.02
N ASP A 156 2.21 17.82 19.68
CA ASP A 156 1.25 18.31 18.70
C ASP A 156 -0.15 17.75 19.03
N SER A 157 -1.19 18.50 18.68
CA SER A 157 -2.59 18.08 18.56
C SER A 157 -2.77 16.71 17.90
N GLN A 158 -2.05 16.40 16.81
CA GLN A 158 -2.13 15.08 16.16
C GLN A 158 -1.69 13.95 17.08
N LYS A 159 -0.66 14.19 17.92
CA LYS A 159 -0.20 13.18 18.89
C LYS A 159 -1.21 12.98 19.99
N LEU A 160 -1.86 14.04 20.46
CA LEU A 160 -2.94 13.93 21.45
C LEU A 160 -4.10 13.07 20.92
N LEU A 161 -4.51 13.31 19.66
CA LEU A 161 -5.53 12.50 19.00
C LEU A 161 -5.10 11.03 18.94
N MET A 162 -3.89 10.76 18.43
CA MET A 162 -3.42 9.39 18.26
C MET A 162 -3.17 8.66 19.58
N VAL A 163 -2.73 9.34 20.64
CA VAL A 163 -2.62 8.77 21.98
C VAL A 163 -3.99 8.40 22.54
N THR A 164 -5.00 9.25 22.34
CA THR A 164 -6.38 8.99 22.78
C THR A 164 -6.96 7.79 22.05
N VAL A 165 -6.83 7.74 20.72
CA VAL A 165 -7.28 6.62 19.89
C VAL A 165 -6.54 5.33 20.27
N ALA A 166 -5.21 5.37 20.40
CA ALA A 166 -4.42 4.20 20.75
C ALA A 166 -4.77 3.64 22.14
N ALA A 167 -5.05 4.49 23.12
CA ALA A 167 -5.50 4.06 24.44
C ALA A 167 -6.85 3.32 24.38
N ALA A 168 -7.81 3.83 23.59
CA ALA A 168 -9.10 3.18 23.36
C ALA A 168 -8.96 1.85 22.60
N LEU A 169 -8.10 1.80 21.56
CA LEU A 169 -7.83 0.57 20.81
C LEU A 169 -7.16 -0.50 21.70
N LYS A 170 -6.29 -0.10 22.62
CA LYS A 170 -5.67 -1.02 23.57
C LYS A 170 -6.69 -1.63 24.54
N GLU A 171 -7.74 -0.88 24.91
CA GLU A 171 -8.83 -1.38 25.77
C GLU A 171 -9.64 -2.48 25.08
N ILE A 172 -9.94 -2.34 23.78
CA ILE A 172 -10.70 -3.34 23.01
C ILE A 172 -9.88 -4.55 22.55
N GLY A 173 -8.62 -4.62 22.96
CA GLY A 173 -7.77 -5.81 22.80
C GLY A 173 -6.69 -5.70 21.71
N TYR A 174 -6.46 -4.55 21.09
CA TYR A 174 -5.32 -4.35 20.19
C TYR A 174 -4.01 -4.25 20.95
N GLU A 175 -2.95 -4.83 20.39
CA GLU A 175 -1.57 -4.59 20.80
C GLU A 175 -0.92 -3.62 19.81
N ILE A 176 -0.26 -2.60 20.33
CA ILE A 176 0.19 -1.45 19.53
C ILE A 176 1.68 -1.26 19.75
N GLN A 177 2.42 -1.01 18.67
CA GLN A 177 3.81 -0.54 18.71
C GLN A 177 3.95 0.75 17.90
N VAL A 178 4.70 1.71 18.44
CA VAL A 178 4.90 3.01 17.81
C VAL A 178 6.28 3.07 17.16
N HIS A 179 6.33 3.42 15.88
CA HIS A 179 7.53 3.67 15.11
C HIS A 179 7.64 5.15 14.78
N SER A 180 8.83 5.75 14.92
CA SER A 180 9.05 7.15 14.56
C SER A 180 10.37 7.35 13.81
N LEU A 181 10.41 8.27 12.85
CA LEU A 181 11.66 8.64 12.16
C LEU A 181 12.58 9.48 13.07
N GLU A 182 11.98 10.39 13.84
CA GLU A 182 12.69 11.24 14.80
C GLU A 182 12.15 11.03 16.23
N GLY A 183 13.04 11.13 17.22
CA GLY A 183 12.66 11.10 18.64
C GLY A 183 11.93 12.38 19.07
N GLY A 184 11.45 12.39 20.32
CA GLY A 184 10.81 13.57 20.89
C GLY A 184 10.19 13.32 22.25
N PRO A 185 9.71 14.37 22.94
CA PRO A 185 9.23 14.28 24.31
C PRO A 185 7.96 13.44 24.49
N VAL A 186 7.16 13.24 23.43
CA VAL A 186 5.96 12.38 23.46
C VAL A 186 6.33 10.90 23.65
N HIS A 187 7.61 10.52 23.47
CA HIS A 187 8.10 9.19 23.82
C HIS A 187 7.79 8.81 25.29
N GLU A 188 7.89 9.75 26.24
CA GLU A 188 7.55 9.45 27.64
C GLU A 188 6.06 9.22 27.85
N ILE A 189 5.22 9.90 27.07
CA ILE A 189 3.76 9.75 27.12
C ILE A 189 3.38 8.34 26.64
N TRP A 190 3.91 7.88 25.51
CA TRP A 190 3.70 6.52 25.03
C TRP A 190 4.15 5.46 26.05
N ARG A 191 5.27 5.70 26.74
CA ARG A 191 5.74 4.83 27.83
C ARG A 191 4.77 4.79 29.01
N LYS A 192 4.18 5.93 29.41
CA LYS A 192 3.17 6.00 30.48
C LYS A 192 1.88 5.24 30.12
N VAL A 193 1.48 5.25 28.84
CA VAL A 193 0.34 4.45 28.32
C VAL A 193 0.70 2.95 28.22
N GLY A 194 1.99 2.61 28.36
CA GLY A 194 2.51 1.25 28.26
C GLY A 194 2.54 0.75 26.81
N ILE A 195 2.91 1.62 25.87
CA ILE A 195 3.09 1.31 24.45
C ILE A 195 4.57 1.49 24.10
N PRO A 196 5.24 0.46 23.53
CA PRO A 196 6.64 0.55 23.17
C PRO A 196 6.84 1.48 21.96
N VAL A 197 7.96 2.19 21.97
CA VAL A 197 8.37 3.12 20.90
C VAL A 197 9.72 2.68 20.34
N THR A 198 9.82 2.58 19.03
CA THR A 198 11.03 2.27 18.27
C THR A 198 11.34 3.39 17.29
N ILE A 199 12.57 3.91 17.33
CA ILE A 199 13.01 4.92 16.36
C ILE A 199 13.57 4.17 15.14
N ILE A 200 13.05 4.47 13.96
CA ILE A 200 13.41 3.83 12.69
C ILE A 200 14.07 4.85 11.76
N GLN A 201 14.96 4.41 10.88
CA GLN A 201 15.46 5.24 9.79
C GLN A 201 14.70 4.93 8.50
N THR A 202 14.72 5.84 7.52
CA THR A 202 14.12 5.60 6.19
C THR A 202 14.76 4.37 5.54
N CYS A 203 13.97 3.56 4.82
CA CYS A 203 14.41 2.27 4.25
C CYS A 203 15.60 2.35 3.27
N ASP A 204 15.95 3.53 2.77
CA ASP A 204 17.15 3.74 1.96
C ASP A 204 18.46 3.60 2.76
N LYS A 205 18.39 3.55 4.10
CA LYS A 205 19.53 3.37 5.01
C LYS A 205 19.39 2.07 5.80
N THR A 206 20.45 1.27 5.81
CA THR A 206 20.48 -0.15 6.17
C THR A 206 20.46 -0.46 7.68
N GLU A 207 20.37 0.53 8.57
CA GLU A 207 20.71 0.32 9.99
C GLU A 207 19.55 -0.23 10.85
N ILE A 208 18.28 0.03 10.51
CA ILE A 208 17.13 -0.45 11.29
C ILE A 208 16.03 -0.95 10.34
N VAL A 209 15.95 -2.26 10.15
CA VAL A 209 15.02 -2.89 9.20
C VAL A 209 13.88 -3.54 9.98
N VAL A 210 12.67 -3.02 9.80
CA VAL A 210 11.45 -3.53 10.44
C VAL A 210 10.76 -4.51 9.51
N ASP A 211 10.42 -5.70 10.02
CA ASP A 211 9.52 -6.62 9.31
C ASP A 211 8.06 -6.22 9.56
N TRP A 212 7.51 -5.48 8.59
CA TRP A 212 6.15 -4.97 8.61
C TRP A 212 5.07 -6.07 8.54
N LEU A 213 5.42 -7.31 8.18
CA LEU A 213 4.47 -8.43 8.15
C LEU A 213 4.11 -8.96 9.55
N ASN A 214 4.80 -8.50 10.61
CA ASN A 214 4.42 -8.82 11.98
C ASN A 214 3.19 -8.04 12.46
N TYR A 215 2.76 -7.02 11.70
CA TYR A 215 1.57 -6.22 12.01
C TYR A 215 0.40 -6.62 11.11
N ASP A 216 -0.79 -6.67 11.70
CA ASP A 216 -2.03 -6.94 10.97
C ASP A 216 -2.52 -5.66 10.24
N GLY A 217 -2.06 -4.48 10.68
CA GLY A 217 -2.24 -3.21 9.96
C GLY A 217 -1.36 -2.07 10.47
N ILE A 218 -1.20 -1.05 9.63
CA ILE A 218 -0.30 0.08 9.88
C ILE A 218 -1.11 1.38 9.77
N LEU A 219 -1.00 2.24 10.78
CA LEU A 219 -1.52 3.61 10.74
C LEU A 219 -0.34 4.56 10.60
N VAL A 220 -0.31 5.34 9.54
CA VAL A 220 0.72 6.36 9.30
C VAL A 220 0.09 7.72 9.55
N SER A 221 0.75 8.58 10.31
CA SER A 221 0.25 9.94 10.61
C SER A 221 1.11 10.99 9.92
N SER A 222 0.46 12.00 9.35
CA SER A 222 1.06 13.15 8.65
C SER A 222 1.66 12.82 7.28
N ILE A 223 1.69 13.84 6.41
CA ILE A 223 2.46 13.82 5.16
C ILE A 223 3.97 13.74 5.38
N GLN A 224 4.45 14.14 6.56
CA GLN A 224 5.87 14.15 6.90
C GLN A 224 6.45 12.73 7.01
N ALA A 225 5.60 11.73 7.27
CA ALA A 225 5.98 10.32 7.34
C ALA A 225 6.13 9.65 5.95
N LYS A 226 6.07 10.43 4.85
CA LYS A 226 6.23 9.94 3.47
C LYS A 226 7.44 9.00 3.32
N GLY A 227 8.56 9.29 4.00
CA GLY A 227 9.80 8.51 3.88
C GLY A 227 9.67 7.02 4.21
N VAL A 228 8.61 6.58 4.92
CA VAL A 228 8.36 5.17 5.23
C VAL A 228 7.58 4.46 4.11
N PHE A 229 6.90 5.20 3.23
CA PHE A 229 6.12 4.58 2.14
C PHE A 229 6.98 3.86 1.11
N SER A 230 8.26 4.21 0.98
CA SER A 230 9.21 3.43 0.16
C SER A 230 9.27 1.97 0.63
N CYS A 231 9.17 1.72 1.94
CA CYS A 231 9.09 0.37 2.50
C CYS A 231 7.80 -0.34 2.08
N PHE A 232 6.66 0.36 2.15
CA PHE A 232 5.33 -0.23 1.86
C PHE A 232 5.12 -0.51 0.37
N GLU A 233 5.76 0.27 -0.51
CA GLU A 233 5.73 0.08 -1.95
C GLU A 233 6.55 -1.13 -2.42
N GLN A 234 7.36 -1.75 -1.56
CA GLN A 234 8.20 -2.89 -1.90
C GLN A 234 7.54 -4.23 -1.51
N GLU A 235 7.78 -5.28 -2.31
CA GLU A 235 7.39 -6.65 -1.92
C GLU A 235 8.33 -7.16 -0.81
N PRO A 236 7.81 -7.83 0.23
CA PRO A 236 6.44 -8.34 0.41
C PRO A 236 5.48 -7.38 1.14
N PHE A 237 5.95 -6.21 1.59
CA PHE A 237 5.18 -5.29 2.43
C PHE A 237 3.99 -4.63 1.73
N LYS A 238 3.90 -4.73 0.39
CA LYS A 238 2.71 -4.34 -0.41
C LYS A 238 1.38 -4.94 0.09
N LEU A 239 1.42 -6.10 0.75
CA LEU A 239 0.22 -6.81 1.20
C LEU A 239 -0.34 -6.29 2.52
N VAL A 240 0.45 -5.53 3.30
CA VAL A 240 0.02 -5.01 4.60
C VAL A 240 -0.95 -3.84 4.38
N PRO A 241 -2.12 -3.83 5.04
CA PRO A 241 -3.05 -2.72 4.95
C PRO A 241 -2.47 -1.48 5.63
N VAL A 242 -2.49 -0.35 4.91
CA VAL A 242 -1.96 0.93 5.36
C VAL A 242 -3.08 1.95 5.42
N ILE A 243 -3.34 2.50 6.61
CA ILE A 243 -4.27 3.61 6.83
C ILE A 243 -3.42 4.87 7.01
N TRP A 244 -3.55 5.82 6.08
CA TRP A 244 -2.78 7.07 6.15
C TRP A 244 -3.67 8.20 6.64
N ILE A 245 -3.29 8.82 7.76
CA ILE A 245 -4.03 9.88 8.41
C ILE A 245 -3.38 11.21 8.06
N ILE A 246 -4.12 12.07 7.37
CA ILE A 246 -3.67 13.38 6.91
C ILE A 246 -4.55 14.45 7.56
N HIS A 247 -3.94 15.30 8.37
CA HIS A 247 -4.62 16.43 9.00
C HIS A 247 -4.27 17.76 8.32
N GLU A 248 -3.20 17.79 7.53
CA GLU A 248 -2.65 19.01 6.95
C GLU A 248 -3.24 19.31 5.57
N GLY A 249 -3.43 20.59 5.24
CA GLY A 249 -3.79 21.08 3.89
C GLY A 249 -2.59 21.42 3.00
N SER A 250 -1.38 21.53 3.57
CA SER A 250 -0.22 22.14 2.93
C SER A 250 0.24 21.46 1.62
N LEU A 251 0.16 20.12 1.53
CA LEU A 251 0.50 19.41 0.30
C LEU A 251 -0.54 19.64 -0.81
N ALA A 252 -1.83 19.72 -0.47
CA ALA A 252 -2.86 20.07 -1.44
C ALA A 252 -2.61 21.48 -2.02
N MET A 253 -2.22 22.44 -1.18
CA MET A 253 -1.82 23.78 -1.61
C MET A 253 -0.62 23.75 -2.56
N ARG A 254 0.46 23.11 -2.13
CA ARG A 254 1.71 23.01 -2.89
C ARG A 254 1.54 22.25 -4.20
N SER A 255 0.58 21.32 -4.28
CA SER A 255 0.29 20.56 -5.50
C SER A 255 -0.05 21.46 -6.69
N ARG A 256 -0.67 22.63 -6.45
CA ARG A 256 -0.99 23.61 -7.51
C ARG A 256 0.25 24.27 -8.05
N GLU A 257 1.17 24.65 -7.17
CA GLU A 257 2.46 25.18 -7.59
C GLU A 257 3.24 24.14 -8.41
N TYR A 258 3.14 22.87 -8.05
CA TYR A 258 3.71 21.79 -8.86
C TYR A 258 3.05 21.70 -10.24
N ILE A 259 1.72 21.87 -10.32
CA ILE A 259 0.99 21.87 -11.60
C ILE A 259 1.37 23.10 -12.44
N SER A 260 1.39 24.30 -11.85
CA SER A 260 1.72 25.54 -12.56
C SER A 260 3.17 25.57 -13.05
N ASN A 261 4.09 24.98 -12.28
CA ASN A 261 5.51 24.88 -12.62
C ASN A 261 5.82 23.66 -13.52
N GLY A 262 4.84 22.82 -13.84
CA GLY A 262 5.00 21.63 -14.69
C GLY A 262 5.78 20.48 -14.04
N TRP A 263 5.87 20.43 -12.71
CA TRP A 263 6.59 19.39 -11.95
C TRP A 263 5.77 18.10 -11.83
N THR A 264 5.47 17.50 -12.97
CA THR A 264 4.62 16.30 -13.08
C THR A 264 5.22 15.07 -12.39
N ASP A 265 6.54 14.93 -12.34
CA ASP A 265 7.22 13.81 -11.68
C ASP A 265 6.97 13.77 -10.18
N ILE A 266 7.02 14.93 -9.51
CA ILE A 266 6.73 15.05 -8.07
C ILE A 266 5.26 14.71 -7.80
N LEU A 267 4.35 15.17 -8.66
CA LEU A 267 2.92 14.86 -8.53
C LEU A 267 2.65 13.35 -8.72
N ASN A 268 3.31 12.73 -9.69
CA ASN A 268 3.20 11.30 -9.95
C ASN A 268 3.77 10.48 -8.78
N ASP A 269 4.86 10.94 -8.18
CA ASP A 269 5.45 10.32 -6.98
C ASP A 269 4.48 10.34 -5.79
N TRP A 270 3.84 11.49 -5.52
CA TRP A 270 2.80 11.57 -4.51
C TRP A 270 1.59 10.69 -4.85
N ARG A 271 1.09 10.71 -6.09
CA ARG A 271 -0.02 9.83 -6.51
C ARG A 271 0.29 8.35 -6.29
N ARG A 272 1.54 7.93 -6.50
CA ARG A 272 1.97 6.54 -6.25
C ARG A 272 1.80 6.17 -4.77
N VAL A 273 2.23 7.06 -3.87
CA VAL A 273 2.10 6.90 -2.41
C VAL A 273 0.64 6.88 -1.95
N PHE A 274 -0.18 7.81 -2.46
CA PHE A 274 -1.62 7.84 -2.18
C PHE A 274 -2.29 6.54 -2.64
N ASN A 275 -1.97 6.04 -3.84
CA ASN A 275 -2.53 4.81 -4.38
C ASN A 275 -2.07 3.54 -3.64
N ARG A 276 -0.90 3.57 -3.00
CA ARG A 276 -0.44 2.45 -2.14
C ARG A 276 -1.26 2.35 -0.85
N SER A 277 -1.75 3.47 -0.31
CA SER A 277 -2.54 3.46 0.92
C SER A 277 -3.83 2.67 0.73
N THR A 278 -4.23 1.85 1.71
CA THR A 278 -5.51 1.13 1.67
C THR A 278 -6.67 2.10 1.90
N VAL A 279 -6.51 3.02 2.86
CA VAL A 279 -7.45 4.10 3.14
C VAL A 279 -6.66 5.35 3.51
N VAL A 280 -7.09 6.52 3.02
CA VAL A 280 -6.58 7.82 3.46
C VAL A 280 -7.67 8.51 4.27
N VAL A 281 -7.37 8.83 5.53
CA VAL A 281 -8.33 9.35 6.51
C VAL A 281 -8.07 10.83 6.75
N PHE A 282 -9.14 11.62 6.67
CA PHE A 282 -9.14 13.05 6.96
C PHE A 282 -10.01 13.38 8.18
N PRO A 283 -9.66 14.40 8.98
CA PRO A 283 -10.41 14.83 10.16
C PRO A 283 -11.70 15.60 9.84
N ASN A 284 -11.88 16.07 8.60
CA ASN A 284 -13.06 16.82 8.17
C ASN A 284 -13.39 16.56 6.69
N TYR A 285 -14.57 17.00 6.25
CA TYR A 285 -15.08 16.76 4.89
C TYR A 285 -14.51 17.73 3.84
N ILE A 286 -13.74 18.72 4.25
CA ILE A 286 -13.18 19.77 3.38
C ILE A 286 -11.85 19.31 2.79
N LEU A 287 -10.99 18.72 3.62
CA LEU A 287 -9.69 18.17 3.22
C LEU A 287 -9.77 17.21 2.01
N PRO A 288 -10.64 16.20 1.95
CA PRO A 288 -10.71 15.33 0.77
C PRO A 288 -11.08 16.08 -0.52
N MET A 289 -11.83 17.19 -0.42
CA MET A 289 -12.18 18.01 -1.60
C MET A 289 -10.95 18.75 -2.14
N ILE A 290 -10.13 19.35 -1.26
CA ILE A 290 -8.90 20.04 -1.68
C ILE A 290 -7.81 19.04 -2.14
N TYR A 291 -7.82 17.81 -1.60
CA TYR A 291 -6.92 16.71 -2.00
C TYR A 291 -7.39 15.94 -3.25
N SER A 292 -8.43 16.40 -3.94
CA SER A 292 -9.01 15.73 -5.11
C SER A 292 -8.01 15.42 -6.24
N THR A 293 -6.89 16.14 -6.33
CA THR A 293 -5.79 15.87 -7.28
C THR A 293 -5.08 14.53 -7.05
N PHE A 294 -5.20 13.97 -5.85
CA PHE A 294 -4.59 12.71 -5.41
C PHE A 294 -5.62 11.59 -5.17
N ASP A 295 -6.91 11.81 -5.47
CA ASP A 295 -7.97 10.84 -5.18
C ASP A 295 -7.83 9.56 -6.04
N ALA A 296 -7.56 8.43 -5.38
CA ALA A 296 -7.54 7.11 -5.99
C ALA A 296 -8.83 6.30 -5.74
N GLY A 297 -9.90 6.90 -5.21
CA GLY A 297 -11.05 6.21 -4.61
C GLY A 297 -10.80 5.76 -3.17
N ASN A 298 -9.75 6.35 -2.59
CA ASN A 298 -9.11 6.15 -1.30
C ASN A 298 -9.67 6.65 0.01
N PHE A 299 -10.48 7.69 -0.15
CA PHE A 299 -10.60 8.73 0.86
C PHE A 299 -11.72 8.38 1.82
N PHE A 300 -11.49 8.66 3.09
CA PHE A 300 -12.42 8.43 4.18
C PHE A 300 -12.33 9.58 5.17
N VAL A 301 -13.43 9.88 5.86
CA VAL A 301 -13.49 10.97 6.83
C VAL A 301 -13.88 10.41 8.18
N VAL A 302 -13.06 10.69 9.19
CA VAL A 302 -13.38 10.47 10.60
C VAL A 302 -13.46 11.86 11.24
N PRO A 303 -14.66 12.37 11.55
CA PRO A 303 -14.82 13.75 11.98
C PRO A 303 -14.25 13.95 13.39
N GLY A 304 -13.44 14.99 13.54
CA GLY A 304 -12.94 15.46 14.84
C GLY A 304 -11.43 15.68 14.87
N SER A 305 -11.02 16.77 15.53
CA SER A 305 -9.61 17.08 15.79
C SER A 305 -9.47 17.89 17.08
N PRO A 306 -8.42 17.69 17.88
CA PRO A 306 -8.10 18.57 19.00
C PRO A 306 -7.35 19.85 18.58
N THR A 307 -7.10 20.07 17.29
CA THR A 307 -6.25 21.17 16.77
C THR A 307 -6.72 22.54 17.23
N GLU A 308 -8.01 22.85 17.09
CA GLU A 308 -8.57 24.17 17.44
C GLU A 308 -8.46 24.45 18.95
N ALA A 309 -8.71 23.42 19.77
CA ALA A 309 -8.57 23.51 21.23
C ALA A 309 -7.11 23.66 21.65
N TRP A 310 -6.20 22.90 21.01
CA TRP A 310 -4.77 22.95 21.27
C TRP A 310 -4.17 24.32 20.94
N GLU A 311 -4.52 24.87 19.77
CA GLU A 311 -4.09 26.21 19.36
C GLU A 311 -4.62 27.32 20.27
N ALA A 312 -5.87 27.18 20.72
CA ALA A 312 -6.47 28.15 21.63
C ALA A 312 -5.72 28.19 22.96
N ASP A 313 -5.44 27.04 23.59
CA ASP A 313 -4.69 26.98 24.86
C ASP A 313 -3.26 27.53 24.69
N ALA A 314 -2.53 27.13 23.63
CA ALA A 314 -1.16 27.61 23.39
C ALA A 314 -1.06 29.13 23.17
N ARG A 315 -2.10 29.75 22.60
CA ARG A 315 -2.12 31.20 22.33
C ARG A 315 -2.66 32.03 23.49
N MET A 316 -3.38 31.42 24.43
CA MET A 316 -3.78 32.07 25.68
C MET A 316 -2.58 32.31 26.61
N ASP A 317 -1.54 31.48 26.52
CA ASP A 317 -0.31 31.60 27.31
C ASP A 317 0.65 32.71 26.83
N LEU A 318 0.46 33.22 25.60
CA LEU A 318 1.23 34.34 25.06
C LEU A 318 0.66 35.68 25.58
N HIS A 319 1.51 36.45 26.28
CA HIS A 319 1.21 37.71 26.98
C HIS A 319 0.12 38.57 26.34
N GLU A 320 -0.80 39.06 27.17
CA GLU A 320 -1.82 40.09 26.89
C GLU A 320 -1.18 41.45 26.53
N ASP A 321 -0.49 41.56 25.40
CA ASP A 321 -0.46 42.85 24.73
C ASP A 321 -1.89 43.14 24.29
N ASP A 322 -2.51 44.21 24.80
CA ASP A 322 -3.91 44.54 24.58
C ASP A 322 -4.22 44.65 23.08
N MET A 323 -4.68 43.55 22.49
CA MET A 323 -4.93 43.42 21.04
C MET A 323 -5.98 44.44 20.58
N ARG A 324 -6.85 44.90 21.49
CA ARG A 324 -7.81 45.98 21.26
C ARG A 324 -7.08 47.28 20.93
N VAL A 325 -6.02 47.60 21.66
CA VAL A 325 -5.18 48.80 21.44
C VAL A 325 -4.42 48.71 20.11
N LYS A 326 -3.85 47.53 19.76
CA LYS A 326 -3.19 47.32 18.45
C LYS A 326 -4.13 47.53 17.26
N MET A 327 -5.44 47.35 17.46
CA MET A 327 -6.48 47.50 16.44
C MET A 327 -7.27 48.81 16.53
N GLY A 328 -6.90 49.71 17.46
CA GLY A 328 -7.54 51.02 17.64
C GLY A 328 -8.93 50.98 18.28
N TYR A 329 -9.23 49.95 19.08
CA TYR A 329 -10.45 49.83 19.88
C TYR A 329 -10.19 50.16 21.34
N GLU A 330 -11.17 50.79 21.99
CA GLU A 330 -11.08 51.07 23.43
C GLU A 330 -11.41 49.81 24.26
N PRO A 331 -10.82 49.62 25.46
CA PRO A 331 -11.11 48.46 26.30
C PRO A 331 -12.59 48.28 26.66
N GLU A 332 -13.35 49.38 26.70
CA GLU A 332 -14.78 49.41 27.02
C GLU A 332 -15.69 49.25 25.79
N ASP A 333 -15.13 49.11 24.59
CA ASP A 333 -15.91 48.83 23.37
C ASP A 333 -16.45 47.39 23.42
N ALA A 334 -17.70 47.20 23.00
CA ALA A 334 -18.30 45.90 22.78
C ALA A 334 -18.07 45.44 21.35
N VAL A 335 -17.48 44.27 21.16
CA VAL A 335 -17.10 43.75 19.84
C VAL A 335 -17.93 42.52 19.49
N ILE A 336 -18.72 42.59 18.41
CA ILE A 336 -19.44 41.44 17.84
C ILE A 336 -18.72 40.97 16.58
N ALA A 337 -18.30 39.70 16.55
CA ALA A 337 -17.75 39.08 15.34
C ALA A 337 -18.82 38.24 14.63
N ILE A 338 -19.10 38.55 13.37
CA ILE A 338 -19.97 37.75 12.49
C ILE A 338 -19.08 36.87 11.62
N LEU A 339 -19.29 35.55 11.69
CA LEU A 339 -18.50 34.55 10.99
C LEU A 339 -19.28 33.93 9.84
N GLY A 340 -18.68 33.84 8.66
CA GLY A 340 -19.23 33.07 7.54
C GLY A 340 -18.86 31.58 7.59
N SER A 341 -19.51 30.80 6.73
CA SER A 341 -19.01 29.45 6.38
C SER A 341 -17.64 29.55 5.72
N GLN A 342 -16.86 28.49 5.85
CA GLN A 342 -15.60 28.32 5.11
C GLN A 342 -15.85 28.23 3.60
N PHE A 343 -17.06 27.81 3.18
CA PHE A 343 -17.47 27.80 1.78
C PHE A 343 -18.12 29.14 1.39
N LEU A 344 -17.64 29.74 0.31
CA LEU A 344 -18.28 30.91 -0.31
C LEU A 344 -19.37 30.45 -1.28
N TYR A 345 -20.61 30.85 -1.03
CA TYR A 345 -21.75 30.62 -1.93
C TYR A 345 -22.53 31.91 -2.16
N ARG A 346 -23.31 31.96 -3.24
CA ARG A 346 -24.00 33.18 -3.71
C ARG A 346 -24.95 33.80 -2.67
N GLY A 347 -25.47 33.01 -1.74
CA GLY A 347 -26.39 33.45 -0.69
C GLY A 347 -25.74 34.13 0.52
N LEU A 348 -24.43 33.95 0.74
CA LEU A 348 -23.78 34.33 2.01
C LEU A 348 -23.88 35.84 2.33
N TRP A 349 -23.78 36.72 1.33
CA TRP A 349 -23.91 38.16 1.55
C TRP A 349 -25.33 38.58 1.94
N LEU A 350 -26.36 37.89 1.43
CA LEU A 350 -27.75 38.13 1.85
C LEU A 350 -27.93 37.74 3.31
N GLU A 351 -27.35 36.61 3.71
CA GLU A 351 -27.44 36.11 5.09
C GLU A 351 -26.72 37.04 6.07
N HIS A 352 -25.54 37.54 5.71
CA HIS A 352 -24.86 38.57 6.48
C HIS A 352 -25.69 39.87 6.55
N ALA A 353 -26.34 40.28 5.46
CA ALA A 353 -27.22 41.45 5.46
C ALA A 353 -28.44 41.27 6.39
N ILE A 354 -29.04 40.07 6.41
CA ILE A 354 -30.14 39.70 7.31
C ILE A 354 -29.71 39.81 8.78
N ILE A 355 -28.50 39.35 9.11
CA ILE A 355 -27.95 39.43 10.46
C ILE A 355 -27.65 40.86 10.86
N LEU A 356 -27.06 41.66 9.97
CA LEU A 356 -26.86 43.09 10.20
C LEU A 356 -28.20 43.82 10.39
N GLN A 357 -29.25 43.44 9.67
CA GLN A 357 -30.59 43.98 9.89
C GLN A 357 -31.14 43.62 11.29
N ALA A 358 -30.85 42.40 11.78
CA ALA A 358 -31.24 41.93 13.11
C ALA A 358 -30.56 42.67 14.26
N LEU A 359 -29.33 43.11 14.04
CA LEU A 359 -28.49 43.80 15.04
C LEU A 359 -28.78 45.30 15.12
N LEU A 360 -29.46 45.87 14.13
CA LEU A 360 -29.75 47.31 14.08
C LEU A 360 -30.50 47.81 15.34
N PRO A 361 -31.52 47.11 15.88
CA PRO A 361 -32.20 47.54 17.11
C PRO A 361 -31.30 47.53 18.35
N VAL A 362 -30.28 46.66 18.37
CA VAL A 362 -29.34 46.51 19.49
C VAL A 362 -28.44 47.73 19.64
N LEU A 363 -28.19 48.48 18.56
CA LEU A 363 -27.40 49.73 18.61
C LEU A 363 -27.96 50.75 19.61
N LEU A 364 -29.28 50.76 19.83
CA LEU A 364 -29.93 51.69 20.76
C LEU A 364 -29.56 51.42 22.22
N ASP A 365 -29.11 50.20 22.53
CA ASP A 365 -28.72 49.79 23.88
C ASP A 365 -27.28 50.24 24.24
N PHE A 366 -26.55 50.83 23.29
CA PHE A 366 -25.18 51.33 23.46
C PHE A 366 -25.13 52.86 23.33
N PRO A 367 -24.71 53.61 24.37
CA PRO A 367 -24.65 55.06 24.30
C PRO A 367 -23.60 55.54 23.29
N LEU A 368 -23.93 56.61 22.56
CA LEU A 368 -23.00 57.36 21.72
C LEU A 368 -22.14 58.26 22.62
N ASP A 369 -20.81 58.13 22.56
CA ASP A 369 -19.94 59.07 23.26
C ASP A 369 -20.03 60.46 22.60
N ASN A 370 -19.65 61.51 23.34
CA ASN A 370 -19.75 62.92 22.93
C ASN A 370 -19.06 63.26 21.57
N GLY A 371 -18.32 62.33 20.98
CA GLY A 371 -17.67 62.42 19.67
C GLY A 371 -18.32 61.59 18.55
N SER A 372 -19.59 61.19 18.63
CA SER A 372 -20.34 60.45 17.60
C SER A 372 -19.86 59.01 17.29
N ASN A 373 -18.98 58.45 18.14
CA ASN A 373 -18.57 57.06 18.05
C ASN A 373 -19.43 56.20 18.98
N SER A 374 -20.08 55.17 18.43
CA SER A 374 -20.72 54.12 19.24
C SER A 374 -19.66 53.21 19.84
N ARG A 375 -19.90 52.77 21.08
CA ARG A 375 -19.12 51.74 21.77
C ARG A 375 -19.32 50.33 21.19
N LEU A 376 -20.30 50.13 20.31
CA LEU A 376 -20.49 48.86 19.62
C LEU A 376 -19.68 48.82 18.32
N LYS A 377 -18.89 47.76 18.13
CA LYS A 377 -18.13 47.46 16.90
C LYS A 377 -18.55 46.10 16.36
N ILE A 378 -18.84 46.03 15.06
CA ILE A 378 -19.23 44.79 14.38
C ILE A 378 -18.17 44.46 13.34
N ILE A 379 -17.56 43.28 13.46
CA ILE A 379 -16.55 42.80 12.51
C ILE A 379 -17.14 41.60 11.76
N VAL A 380 -17.24 41.72 10.44
CA VAL A 380 -17.67 40.61 9.56
C VAL A 380 -16.42 39.93 9.02
N LEU A 381 -16.22 38.68 9.40
CA LEU A 381 -15.16 37.82 8.87
C LEU A 381 -15.69 36.97 7.70
N SER A 382 -15.07 37.11 6.53
CA SER A 382 -15.33 36.24 5.38
C SER A 382 -14.06 35.89 4.60
N GLY A 383 -14.10 34.74 3.92
CA GLY A 383 -12.96 34.01 3.33
C GLY A 383 -12.18 34.69 2.21
N ASP A 384 -12.41 35.96 1.89
CA ASP A 384 -11.87 36.57 0.68
C ASP A 384 -11.12 37.88 1.00
N SER A 385 -9.79 37.82 0.98
CA SER A 385 -8.91 39.00 1.04
C SER A 385 -8.80 39.75 -0.30
N THR A 386 -9.24 39.12 -1.39
CA THR A 386 -9.00 39.60 -2.77
C THR A 386 -10.24 40.14 -3.49
N SER A 387 -11.42 40.09 -2.86
CA SER A 387 -12.69 40.44 -3.54
C SER A 387 -13.31 41.75 -3.08
N ASN A 388 -14.17 42.26 -3.98
CA ASN A 388 -15.15 43.31 -3.75
C ASN A 388 -16.13 43.03 -2.58
N TYR A 389 -16.01 41.91 -1.83
CA TYR A 389 -16.92 41.58 -0.74
C TYR A 389 -16.84 42.58 0.42
N SER A 390 -15.66 43.16 0.68
CA SER A 390 -15.52 44.28 1.64
C SER A 390 -16.43 45.44 1.26
N VAL A 391 -16.36 45.85 -0.01
CA VAL A 391 -17.20 46.91 -0.60
C VAL A 391 -18.68 46.55 -0.53
N VAL A 392 -19.05 45.28 -0.74
CA VAL A 392 -20.44 44.81 -0.62
C VAL A 392 -20.94 44.95 0.82
N ILE A 393 -20.17 44.52 1.82
CA ILE A 393 -20.57 44.62 3.23
C ILE A 393 -20.65 46.09 3.68
N GLU A 394 -19.72 46.94 3.26
CA GLU A 394 -19.77 48.38 3.53
C GLU A 394 -20.99 49.04 2.88
N ALA A 395 -21.30 48.70 1.61
CA ALA A 395 -22.49 49.18 0.93
C ALA A 395 -23.78 48.70 1.61
N VAL A 396 -23.83 47.45 2.09
CA VAL A 396 -24.96 46.92 2.86
C VAL A 396 -25.12 47.67 4.17
N ALA A 397 -24.03 47.93 4.92
CA ALA A 397 -24.07 48.67 6.17
C ALA A 397 -24.59 50.11 5.96
N LEU A 398 -24.11 50.80 4.92
CA LEU A 398 -24.58 52.13 4.54
C LEU A 398 -26.07 52.14 4.16
N ASN A 399 -26.51 51.16 3.37
CA ASN A 399 -27.92 51.02 2.98
C ASN A 399 -28.84 50.72 4.18
N LEU A 400 -28.35 49.97 5.17
CA LEU A 400 -29.05 49.69 6.43
C LEU A 400 -28.98 50.84 7.44
N LYS A 401 -28.37 51.99 7.07
CA LYS A 401 -28.21 53.20 7.89
C LYS A 401 -27.33 53.02 9.14
N TYR A 402 -26.34 52.14 9.08
CA TYR A 402 -25.30 52.08 10.12
C TYR A 402 -24.43 53.35 10.08
N PRO A 403 -24.09 53.94 11.24
CA PRO A 403 -23.06 54.98 11.32
C PRO A 403 -21.72 54.51 10.74
N SER A 404 -21.04 55.41 10.03
CA SER A 404 -19.71 55.16 9.48
C SER A 404 -18.76 54.68 10.59
N SER A 405 -17.96 53.65 10.31
CA SER A 405 -16.98 52.99 11.21
C SER A 405 -17.47 51.91 12.18
N ILE A 406 -18.79 51.65 12.29
CA ILE A 406 -19.30 50.58 13.19
C ILE A 406 -19.09 49.18 12.61
N VAL A 407 -19.46 48.98 11.34
CA VAL A 407 -19.32 47.70 10.65
C VAL A 407 -18.04 47.72 9.83
N LYS A 408 -17.15 46.76 10.07
CA LYS A 408 -15.94 46.55 9.26
C LYS A 408 -15.91 45.14 8.74
N HIS A 409 -15.53 44.97 7.49
CA HIS A 409 -15.16 43.66 6.96
C HIS A 409 -13.67 43.41 7.20
N LYS A 410 -13.33 42.18 7.60
CA LYS A 410 -11.97 41.70 7.62
C LYS A 410 -11.89 40.36 6.91
N ALA A 411 -10.83 40.20 6.13
CA ALA A 411 -10.52 38.92 5.53
C ALA A 411 -10.11 37.90 6.60
N LEU A 412 -10.40 36.64 6.31
CA LEU A 412 -10.18 35.51 7.19
C LEU A 412 -8.71 35.09 7.35
N ASP A 413 -7.74 35.81 6.77
CA ASP A 413 -6.29 35.54 6.87
C ASP A 413 -5.79 35.57 8.33
N GLY A 414 -4.48 35.44 8.59
CA GLY A 414 -3.85 35.32 9.94
C GLY A 414 -4.33 36.27 11.08
N ASP A 415 -5.18 37.25 10.78
CA ASP A 415 -5.94 38.11 11.68
C ASP A 415 -7.24 37.52 12.25
N ALA A 416 -7.76 36.38 11.76
CA ALA A 416 -9.03 35.80 12.25
C ALA A 416 -8.97 35.45 13.73
N ASP A 417 -7.86 34.89 14.20
CA ASP A 417 -7.66 34.52 15.60
C ASP A 417 -7.55 35.76 16.50
N ASN A 418 -6.95 36.83 15.97
CA ASN A 418 -6.89 38.12 16.65
C ASN A 418 -8.31 38.69 16.83
N VAL A 419 -9.14 38.61 15.79
CA VAL A 419 -10.54 39.06 15.84
C VAL A 419 -11.37 38.23 16.82
N LEU A 420 -11.23 36.90 16.82
CA LEU A 420 -11.93 36.03 17.76
C LEU A 420 -11.53 36.32 19.22
N ARG A 421 -10.25 36.58 19.50
CA ARG A 421 -9.78 36.95 20.86
C ARG A 421 -10.35 38.28 21.33
N MET A 422 -10.47 39.26 20.43
CA MET A 422 -11.02 40.58 20.74
C MET A 422 -12.55 40.56 20.94
N ALA A 423 -13.26 39.71 20.20
CA ALA A 423 -14.71 39.64 20.22
C ALA A 423 -15.27 39.35 21.63
N ASP A 424 -16.38 39.98 21.98
CA ASP A 424 -17.16 39.68 23.18
C ASP A 424 -18.25 38.64 22.90
N VAL A 425 -18.77 38.63 21.67
CA VAL A 425 -19.79 37.69 21.19
C VAL A 425 -19.49 37.30 19.74
N VAL A 426 -19.71 36.04 19.41
CA VAL A 426 -19.49 35.49 18.07
C VAL A 426 -20.82 35.01 17.50
N ILE A 427 -21.20 35.51 16.32
CA ILE A 427 -22.42 35.14 15.61
C ILE A 427 -22.06 34.36 14.36
N TYR A 428 -22.56 33.13 14.22
CA TYR A 428 -22.44 32.39 12.97
C TYR A 428 -23.48 32.89 11.97
N GLY A 429 -23.01 33.34 10.81
CA GLY A 429 -23.80 34.02 9.81
C GLY A 429 -24.03 33.27 8.51
N SER A 430 -23.84 31.96 8.52
CA SER A 430 -24.16 31.08 7.40
C SER A 430 -25.35 30.19 7.71
N PHE A 431 -26.36 30.18 6.85
CA PHE A 431 -27.56 29.34 6.95
C PHE A 431 -27.46 28.05 6.13
N HIS A 432 -26.31 27.80 5.51
CA HIS A 432 -26.05 26.60 4.73
C HIS A 432 -25.69 25.41 5.62
N GLU A 433 -26.25 24.24 5.32
CA GLU A 433 -26.03 23.02 6.10
C GLU A 433 -24.71 22.34 5.71
N ALA A 434 -23.71 22.42 6.59
CA ALA A 434 -22.41 21.78 6.38
C ALA A 434 -22.37 20.33 6.91
N GLN A 435 -21.51 19.49 6.30
CA GLN A 435 -21.27 18.11 6.75
C GLN A 435 -20.39 17.99 8.00
N SER A 436 -19.76 19.08 8.45
CA SER A 436 -18.98 19.13 9.69
C SER A 436 -19.36 20.36 10.51
N PHE A 437 -19.13 20.28 11.82
CA PHE A 437 -19.21 21.46 12.68
C PHE A 437 -18.13 22.47 12.25
N PRO A 438 -18.44 23.77 12.13
CA PRO A 438 -17.46 24.75 11.68
C PRO A 438 -16.29 24.91 12.66
N ASP A 439 -15.05 24.69 12.19
CA ASP A 439 -13.84 24.77 13.02
C ASP A 439 -13.68 26.15 13.69
N ILE A 440 -14.09 27.21 13.00
CA ILE A 440 -14.04 28.58 13.52
C ILE A 440 -14.97 28.79 14.72
N LEU A 441 -16.09 28.06 14.80
CA LEU A 441 -16.96 28.08 15.98
C LEU A 441 -16.33 27.31 17.13
N THR A 442 -15.71 26.16 16.86
CA THR A 442 -14.92 25.43 17.86
C THR A 442 -13.85 26.34 18.47
N LYS A 443 -13.12 27.08 17.62
CA LYS A 443 -12.08 28.02 18.05
C LYS A 443 -12.64 29.18 18.90
N ALA A 444 -13.77 29.76 18.49
CA ALA A 444 -14.46 30.80 19.26
C ALA A 444 -14.89 30.30 20.65
N MET A 445 -15.46 29.11 20.73
CA MET A 445 -15.84 28.48 22.00
C MET A 445 -14.61 28.20 22.87
N CYS A 446 -13.51 27.71 22.30
CA CYS A 446 -12.25 27.46 23.01
C CYS A 446 -11.64 28.74 23.62
N PHE A 447 -11.77 29.90 22.94
CA PHE A 447 -11.42 31.21 23.51
C PHE A 447 -12.39 31.70 24.60
N GLY A 448 -13.41 30.91 24.95
CA GLY A 448 -14.41 31.28 25.95
C GLY A 448 -15.33 32.40 25.47
N LYS A 449 -15.61 32.47 24.16
CA LYS A 449 -16.57 33.42 23.59
C LYS A 449 -17.95 32.78 23.46
N PRO A 450 -19.03 33.45 23.90
CA PRO A 450 -20.38 32.97 23.69
C PRO A 450 -20.69 32.98 22.19
N ILE A 451 -21.12 31.83 21.68
CA ILE A 451 -21.52 31.66 20.28
C ILE A 451 -23.04 31.78 20.14
N ILE A 452 -23.48 32.42 19.06
CA ILE A 452 -24.88 32.49 18.64
C ILE A 452 -24.94 31.96 17.21
N ALA A 453 -25.66 30.87 16.98
CA ALA A 453 -25.67 30.18 15.70
C ALA A 453 -27.10 29.90 15.22
N PRO A 454 -27.33 29.78 13.91
CA PRO A 454 -28.62 29.37 13.38
C PRO A 454 -28.91 27.92 13.77
N ASP A 455 -30.19 27.61 13.95
CA ASP A 455 -30.68 26.28 14.33
C ASP A 455 -30.61 25.29 13.15
N LEU A 456 -29.38 24.88 12.83
CA LEU A 456 -29.01 23.93 11.80
C LEU A 456 -28.79 22.53 12.41
N PRO A 457 -29.25 21.43 11.78
CA PRO A 457 -29.04 20.07 12.29
C PRO A 457 -27.62 19.75 12.76
N MET A 458 -26.59 20.09 11.99
CA MET A 458 -25.19 19.83 12.36
C MET A 458 -24.74 20.67 13.56
N ILE A 459 -25.23 21.91 13.70
CA ILE A 459 -24.91 22.77 14.84
C ILE A 459 -25.65 22.28 16.09
N ARG A 460 -26.94 21.96 15.97
CA ARG A 460 -27.77 21.40 17.05
C ARG A 460 -27.23 20.08 17.60
N LYS A 461 -26.47 19.33 16.80
CA LYS A 461 -25.81 18.09 17.25
C LYS A 461 -24.81 18.34 18.39
N TYR A 462 -24.15 19.50 18.42
CA TYR A 462 -23.10 19.81 19.40
C TYR A 462 -23.40 21.03 20.28
N VAL A 463 -24.38 21.86 19.88
CA VAL A 463 -24.77 23.08 20.60
C VAL A 463 -26.17 22.90 21.16
N ASP A 464 -26.27 22.93 22.50
CA ASP A 464 -27.50 22.94 23.26
C ASP A 464 -27.88 24.39 23.58
N ASP A 465 -29.06 24.81 23.12
CA ASP A 465 -29.53 26.19 23.28
C ASP A 465 -29.55 26.62 24.75
N ARG A 466 -28.89 27.76 25.03
CA ARG A 466 -28.72 28.38 26.35
C ARG A 466 -27.92 27.57 27.35
N VAL A 467 -27.21 26.52 26.92
CA VAL A 467 -26.33 25.72 27.78
C VAL A 467 -24.87 25.97 27.43
N ASN A 468 -24.47 25.67 26.20
CA ASN A 468 -23.09 25.82 25.72
C ASN A 468 -22.98 26.79 24.52
N GLY A 469 -24.11 27.28 24.02
CA GLY A 469 -24.25 28.31 23.00
C GLY A 469 -25.70 28.75 22.86
N TYR A 470 -25.99 29.68 21.97
CA TYR A 470 -27.35 30.11 21.65
C TYR A 470 -27.73 29.70 20.24
N LEU A 471 -28.96 29.22 20.07
CA LEU A 471 -29.52 28.89 18.76
C LEU A 471 -30.65 29.84 18.39
N PHE A 472 -30.70 30.27 17.13
CA PHE A 472 -31.82 31.03 16.60
C PHE A 472 -32.42 30.37 15.35
N PRO A 473 -33.76 30.34 15.20
CA PRO A 473 -34.39 29.84 13.99
C PRO A 473 -34.09 30.76 12.81
N LYS A 474 -33.59 30.20 11.71
CA LYS A 474 -33.25 30.96 10.48
C LYS A 474 -34.47 31.66 9.88
N GLU A 475 -35.69 31.15 10.13
CA GLU A 475 -36.95 31.73 9.68
C GLU A 475 -37.41 32.92 10.52
N ASN A 476 -36.91 33.06 11.76
CA ASN A 476 -37.33 34.12 12.68
C ASN A 476 -36.14 34.82 13.34
N ILE A 477 -35.60 35.76 12.58
CA ILE A 477 -34.45 36.60 12.94
C ILE A 477 -34.72 37.51 14.15
N ARG A 478 -35.98 37.77 14.53
CA ARG A 478 -36.28 38.57 15.73
C ARG A 478 -35.77 37.92 17.02
N VAL A 479 -35.66 36.59 17.02
CA VAL A 479 -35.09 35.83 18.14
C VAL A 479 -33.60 36.15 18.31
N LEU A 480 -32.86 36.38 17.21
CA LEU A 480 -31.46 36.79 17.28
C LEU A 480 -31.31 38.12 18.02
N THR A 481 -32.15 39.12 17.71
CA THR A 481 -32.15 40.40 18.43
C THR A 481 -32.39 40.21 19.93
N GLN A 482 -33.36 39.37 20.31
CA GLN A 482 -33.67 39.08 21.72
C GLN A 482 -32.51 38.38 22.44
N ILE A 483 -31.84 37.43 21.77
CA ILE A 483 -30.68 36.74 22.32
C ILE A 483 -29.55 37.74 22.55
N VAL A 484 -29.24 38.60 21.58
CA VAL A 484 -28.15 39.58 21.71
C VAL A 484 -28.44 40.57 22.85
N GLN A 485 -29.70 40.99 23.04
CA GLN A 485 -30.12 41.82 24.18
C GLN A 485 -30.08 41.09 25.54
N GLN A 486 -30.11 39.75 25.56
CA GLN A 486 -29.90 38.97 26.79
C GLN A 486 -28.40 38.78 27.07
N VAL A 487 -27.61 38.64 26.01
CA VAL A 487 -26.16 38.47 26.11
C VAL A 487 -25.48 39.80 26.49
N PHE A 488 -25.98 40.94 26.02
CA PHE A 488 -25.52 42.27 26.44
C PHE A 488 -26.51 42.93 27.38
N LEU A 489 -26.09 43.26 28.61
CA LEU A 489 -26.86 44.06 29.56
C LEU A 489 -26.14 45.38 29.81
N GLN A 490 -26.81 46.51 29.52
CA GLN A 490 -26.25 47.87 29.65
C GLN A 490 -24.90 48.04 28.93
N GLY A 491 -24.78 47.45 27.74
CA GLY A 491 -23.57 47.52 26.92
C GLY A 491 -22.40 46.65 27.39
N LYS A 492 -22.58 45.79 28.41
CA LYS A 492 -21.57 44.84 28.88
C LYS A 492 -22.06 43.39 28.78
N LEU A 493 -21.13 42.44 28.64
CA LEU A 493 -21.45 41.01 28.58
C LEU A 493 -22.13 40.56 29.88
N SER A 494 -23.28 39.89 29.77
CA SER A 494 -24.08 39.46 30.90
C SER A 494 -23.43 38.31 31.69
N PRO A 495 -23.70 38.16 33.00
CA PRO A 495 -23.22 37.01 33.77
C PRO A 495 -23.66 35.67 33.19
N LEU A 496 -24.88 35.61 32.65
CA LEU A 496 -25.41 34.44 31.94
C LEU A 496 -24.56 34.11 30.70
N GLY A 497 -24.24 35.12 29.88
CA GLY A 497 -23.38 34.97 28.70
C GLY A 497 -21.99 34.43 29.06
N ARG A 498 -21.37 34.92 30.15
CA ARG A 498 -20.08 34.40 30.63
C ARG A 498 -20.16 32.95 31.10
N ASN A 499 -21.22 32.58 31.82
CA ASN A 499 -21.40 31.21 32.29
C ASN A 499 -21.56 30.24 31.12
N ILE A 500 -22.42 30.57 30.15
CA ILE A 500 -22.61 29.77 28.93
C ILE A 500 -21.31 29.66 28.14
N ALA A 501 -20.55 30.76 28.00
CA ALA A 501 -19.26 30.73 27.32
C ALA A 501 -18.23 29.83 28.04
N SER A 502 -18.23 29.79 29.38
CA SER A 502 -17.38 28.87 30.15
C SER A 502 -17.75 27.41 29.95
N ILE A 503 -19.05 27.08 29.88
CA ILE A 503 -19.53 25.73 29.59
C ILE A 503 -19.21 25.36 28.14
N GLY A 504 -19.39 26.30 27.21
CA GLY A 504 -19.01 26.21 25.81
C GLY A 504 -17.53 25.89 25.63
N ARG A 505 -16.65 26.58 26.36
CA ARG A 505 -15.20 26.31 26.34
C ARG A 505 -14.87 24.87 26.73
N ARG A 506 -15.49 24.34 27.80
CA ARG A 506 -15.27 22.94 28.21
C ARG A 506 -15.79 21.95 27.16
N THR A 507 -16.94 22.25 26.55
CA THR A 507 -17.55 21.40 25.53
C THR A 507 -16.68 21.36 24.27
N ALA A 508 -16.26 22.53 23.75
CA ALA A 508 -15.46 22.62 22.55
C ALA A 508 -14.07 22.00 22.71
N ARG A 509 -13.51 22.03 23.92
CA ARG A 509 -12.23 21.37 24.23
C ARG A 509 -12.25 19.87 23.94
N ASN A 510 -13.41 19.21 24.07
CA ASN A 510 -13.56 17.77 23.87
C ASN A 510 -14.60 17.44 22.78
N LEU A 511 -14.75 18.33 21.79
CA LEU A 511 -15.70 18.13 20.70
C LEU A 511 -15.31 16.89 19.86
N MET A 512 -16.30 16.09 19.47
CA MET A 512 -16.16 14.95 18.52
C MET A 512 -15.22 13.80 18.97
N VAL A 513 -14.88 13.69 20.26
CA VAL A 513 -14.04 12.59 20.77
C VAL A 513 -14.70 11.24 20.49
N LEU A 514 -16.00 11.13 20.76
CA LEU A 514 -16.81 9.92 20.53
C LEU A 514 -16.74 9.47 19.07
N GLU A 515 -17.08 10.36 18.13
CA GLU A 515 -17.08 10.07 16.69
C GLU A 515 -15.68 9.72 16.18
N THR A 516 -14.64 10.34 16.74
CA THR A 516 -13.26 10.05 16.39
C THR A 516 -12.88 8.63 16.80
N VAL A 517 -13.07 8.28 18.08
CA VAL A 517 -12.68 6.98 18.63
C VAL A 517 -13.49 5.85 18.00
N GLU A 518 -14.80 5.99 17.90
CA GLU A 518 -15.66 4.99 17.26
C GLU A 518 -15.41 4.90 15.75
N GLY A 519 -15.11 6.03 15.10
CA GLY A 519 -14.77 6.10 13.68
C GLY A 519 -13.50 5.32 13.33
N TYR A 520 -12.41 5.53 14.08
CA TYR A 520 -11.17 4.77 13.88
C TYR A 520 -11.33 3.28 14.22
N ALA A 521 -12.02 2.96 15.33
CA ALA A 521 -12.25 1.56 15.69
C ALA A 521 -13.10 0.83 14.64
N SER A 522 -14.17 1.46 14.14
CA SER A 522 -15.02 0.91 13.08
C SER A 522 -14.28 0.77 11.75
N LEU A 523 -13.42 1.73 11.41
CA LEU A 523 -12.59 1.66 10.21
C LEU A 523 -11.64 0.46 10.26
N LEU A 524 -10.99 0.21 11.39
CA LEU A 524 -10.07 -0.91 11.57
C LEU A 524 -10.78 -2.26 11.40
N VAL A 525 -12.00 -2.41 11.92
CA VAL A 525 -12.80 -3.64 11.75
C VAL A 525 -13.08 -3.93 10.26
N ASN A 526 -13.30 -2.89 9.45
CA ASN A 526 -13.60 -3.05 8.02
C ASN A 526 -12.35 -3.25 7.15
N VAL A 527 -11.20 -2.69 7.55
CA VAL A 527 -9.97 -2.71 6.77
C VAL A 527 -9.10 -3.93 7.09
N LEU A 528 -9.04 -4.35 8.36
CA LEU A 528 -8.12 -5.40 8.80
C LEU A 528 -8.66 -6.80 8.52
N LYS A 529 -7.85 -7.61 7.83
CA LYS A 529 -8.17 -9.01 7.55
C LYS A 529 -7.43 -9.90 8.54
N LEU A 530 -8.04 -10.09 9.72
CA LEU A 530 -7.42 -10.80 10.84
C LEU A 530 -7.39 -12.32 10.61
N PRO A 531 -6.19 -12.96 10.63
CA PRO A 531 -6.02 -14.41 10.56
C PRO A 531 -6.75 -15.18 11.68
N SER A 532 -6.83 -16.51 11.56
CA SER A 532 -7.58 -17.37 12.49
C SER A 532 -6.96 -17.48 13.88
N GLU A 533 -5.64 -17.38 13.97
CA GLU A 533 -4.90 -17.36 15.24
C GLU A 533 -5.07 -16.03 16.01
N VAL A 534 -5.59 -14.99 15.36
CA VAL A 534 -5.81 -13.66 15.96
C VAL A 534 -7.19 -13.53 16.56
N ALA A 535 -7.26 -12.97 17.77
CA ALA A 535 -8.51 -12.72 18.47
C ALA A 535 -9.30 -11.62 17.75
N SER A 536 -10.62 -11.75 17.72
CA SER A 536 -11.46 -10.62 17.31
C SER A 536 -11.43 -9.55 18.41
N PRO A 537 -11.28 -8.26 18.06
CA PRO A 537 -11.41 -7.18 19.03
C PRO A 537 -12.82 -7.19 19.63
N THR A 538 -12.97 -6.62 20.84
CA THR A 538 -14.29 -6.43 21.44
C THR A 538 -15.11 -5.40 20.65
N ASN A 539 -16.42 -5.36 20.90
CA ASN A 539 -17.31 -4.46 20.17
C ASN A 539 -16.95 -3.00 20.48
N VAL A 540 -16.96 -2.14 19.45
CA VAL A 540 -16.72 -0.69 19.56
C VAL A 540 -17.64 -0.03 20.60
N ALA A 541 -18.85 -0.55 20.77
CA ALA A 541 -19.80 -0.07 21.77
C ALA A 541 -19.32 -0.26 23.23
N GLU A 542 -18.44 -1.23 23.48
CA GLU A 542 -17.94 -1.58 24.82
C GLU A 542 -16.75 -0.72 25.29
N ILE A 543 -16.22 0.18 24.45
CA ILE A 543 -15.17 1.14 24.84
C ILE A 543 -15.67 1.99 26.03
N SER A 544 -14.82 2.17 27.04
CA SER A 544 -15.17 2.93 28.24
C SER A 544 -15.53 4.38 27.92
N PRO A 545 -16.55 4.97 28.60
CA PRO A 545 -16.95 6.35 28.38
C PRO A 545 -15.80 7.34 28.62
N LYS A 546 -14.83 6.99 29.49
CA LYS A 546 -13.64 7.82 29.76
C LYS A 546 -12.88 8.19 28.48
N PHE A 547 -12.82 7.30 27.49
CA PHE A 547 -12.12 7.55 26.23
C PHE A 547 -13.02 8.15 25.15
N LYS A 548 -14.33 8.19 25.37
CA LYS A 548 -15.33 8.74 24.45
C LYS A 548 -15.69 10.19 24.77
N GLU A 549 -15.50 10.62 26.02
CA GLU A 549 -15.92 11.95 26.50
C GLU A 549 -14.80 12.99 26.44
N GLU A 550 -13.53 12.62 26.70
CA GLU A 550 -12.43 13.58 26.81
C GLU A 550 -11.15 13.09 26.12
N TRP A 551 -10.41 14.02 25.50
CA TRP A 551 -9.05 13.74 25.04
C TRP A 551 -8.11 13.51 26.22
N GLN A 552 -7.00 12.80 26.02
CA GLN A 552 -6.03 12.50 27.08
C GLN A 552 -5.13 13.71 27.45
N TRP A 553 -5.73 14.88 27.71
CA TRP A 553 -5.05 16.15 28.03
C TRP A 553 -4.07 16.02 29.20
N HIS A 554 -4.47 15.31 30.26
CA HIS A 554 -3.68 15.11 31.49
C HIS A 554 -2.29 14.49 31.25
N LEU A 555 -2.12 13.72 30.16
CA LEU A 555 -0.82 13.14 29.82
C LEU A 555 0.15 14.17 29.22
N PHE A 556 -0.39 15.21 28.60
CA PHE A 556 0.35 16.24 27.89
C PHE A 556 0.65 17.46 28.78
N GLU A 557 -0.16 17.73 29.81
CA GLU A 557 0.05 18.83 30.77
C GLU A 557 1.47 18.89 31.36
N ALA A 558 2.10 17.74 31.60
CA ALA A 558 3.47 17.66 32.13
C ALA A 558 4.58 18.01 31.11
N VAL A 559 4.25 18.02 29.82
CA VAL A 559 5.21 18.14 28.70
C VAL A 559 5.01 19.45 27.91
N SER A 560 3.85 20.11 28.09
CA SER A 560 3.45 21.34 27.38
C SER A 560 4.28 22.59 27.65
N ASN A 561 5.29 22.55 28.53
CA ASN A 561 6.20 23.69 28.77
C ASN A 561 7.19 23.95 27.60
N GLY A 562 7.14 23.14 26.54
CA GLY A 562 7.94 23.33 25.33
C GLY A 562 7.34 24.39 24.39
N THR A 563 8.20 25.12 23.69
CA THR A 563 7.82 26.14 22.70
C THR A 563 6.90 25.54 21.65
N TYR A 564 5.62 25.95 21.65
CA TYR A 564 4.66 25.59 20.61
C TYR A 564 5.21 26.02 19.24
N MET A 565 5.41 25.06 18.35
CA MET A 565 5.80 25.31 16.95
C MET A 565 4.62 24.93 16.06
N ASN A 566 4.21 25.86 15.20
CA ASN A 566 3.05 25.69 14.32
C ASN A 566 3.25 24.47 13.38
N SER A 567 2.34 23.49 13.46
CA SER A 567 2.38 22.24 12.68
C SER A 567 2.30 22.48 11.17
N THR A 568 1.60 23.55 10.76
CA THR A 568 1.49 23.97 9.36
C THR A 568 2.83 24.46 8.82
N LEU A 569 3.53 25.32 9.57
CA LEU A 569 4.87 25.80 9.20
C LEU A 569 5.83 24.63 9.03
N ARG A 570 5.79 23.67 9.95
CA ARG A 570 6.61 22.46 9.87
C ARG A 570 6.34 21.67 8.59
N SER A 571 5.08 21.51 8.24
CA SER A 571 4.70 20.78 7.03
C SER A 571 5.20 21.47 5.75
N TYR A 572 5.18 22.81 5.70
CA TYR A 572 5.82 23.56 4.60
C TYR A 572 7.34 23.39 4.58
N THR A 573 8.01 23.50 5.74
CA THR A 573 9.46 23.29 5.80
C THR A 573 9.87 21.87 5.36
N PHE A 574 9.04 20.86 5.64
CA PHE A 574 9.23 19.50 5.14
C PHE A 574 9.10 19.43 3.62
N LEU A 575 8.06 20.05 3.04
CA LEU A 575 7.85 20.09 1.59
C LEU A 575 9.00 20.80 0.87
N ASP A 576 9.52 21.89 1.44
CA ASP A 576 10.66 22.61 0.87
C ASP A 576 11.94 21.77 0.90
N LYS A 577 12.22 21.10 2.03
CA LYS A 577 13.33 20.12 2.13
C LYS A 577 13.16 18.99 1.12
N PHE A 578 11.94 18.48 0.95
CA PHE A 578 11.63 17.42 -0.01
C PHE A 578 11.91 17.85 -1.45
N VAL A 579 11.46 19.04 -1.86
CA VAL A 579 11.71 19.59 -3.20
C VAL A 579 13.21 19.84 -3.43
N GLN A 580 13.92 20.36 -2.43
CA GLN A 580 15.37 20.56 -2.50
C GLN A 580 16.12 19.24 -2.70
N GLN A 581 15.78 18.20 -1.92
CA GLN A 581 16.36 16.86 -2.07
C GLN A 581 16.09 16.28 -3.45
N TRP A 582 14.85 16.41 -3.94
CA TRP A 582 14.48 15.92 -5.28
C TRP A 582 15.30 16.58 -6.39
N ASN A 583 15.49 17.90 -6.32
CA ASN A 583 16.29 18.66 -7.28
C ASN A 583 17.78 18.24 -7.26
N ILE A 584 18.32 17.88 -6.09
CA ILE A 584 19.69 17.37 -5.96
C ILE A 584 19.80 15.98 -6.59
N THR A 585 18.87 15.07 -6.30
CA THR A 585 18.87 13.71 -6.86
C THR A 585 18.71 13.73 -8.39
N GLN A 586 17.89 14.63 -8.94
CA GLN A 586 17.75 14.86 -10.38
C GLN A 586 19.01 15.48 -11.00
N ARG A 587 19.64 16.46 -10.34
CA ARG A 587 20.89 17.08 -10.87
C ARG A 587 22.06 16.09 -10.81
N GLY A 588 22.10 15.19 -9.82
CA GLY A 588 23.02 14.04 -9.79
C GLY A 588 22.70 12.95 -10.83
N SER A 589 21.43 12.76 -11.17
CA SER A 589 20.97 11.82 -12.20
C SER A 589 21.01 12.37 -13.63
N SER A 590 21.16 13.70 -13.81
CA SER A 590 21.24 14.36 -15.12
C SER A 590 22.53 14.07 -15.90
N ALA A 591 23.44 13.29 -15.32
CA ALA A 591 24.53 12.64 -16.05
C ALA A 591 24.14 11.30 -16.70
N SER A 592 22.89 10.82 -16.56
CA SER A 592 22.42 9.62 -17.25
C SER A 592 20.97 9.71 -17.72
N VAL A 593 20.86 9.87 -19.04
CA VAL A 593 19.76 9.45 -19.95
C VAL A 593 18.46 10.28 -19.97
N ASN A 594 18.27 10.96 -21.11
CA ASN A 594 17.04 11.67 -21.52
C ASN A 594 15.81 10.72 -21.58
N PRO A 595 14.66 11.08 -20.98
CA PRO A 595 13.45 10.27 -21.02
C PRO A 595 12.45 10.83 -22.06
N THR A 596 12.79 10.77 -23.35
CA THR A 596 11.81 11.04 -24.43
C THR A 596 12.09 10.15 -25.63
N ASN A 597 11.85 8.84 -25.47
CA ASN A 597 11.52 7.89 -26.55
C ASN A 597 11.10 6.48 -26.07
N ASP A 598 10.80 6.27 -24.78
CA ASP A 598 10.65 4.92 -24.23
C ASP A 598 9.35 4.18 -24.57
N VAL A 599 8.30 4.85 -25.04
CA VAL A 599 7.04 4.15 -25.39
C VAL A 599 7.17 3.36 -26.70
N PHE A 600 8.11 3.72 -27.59
CA PHE A 600 8.38 2.99 -28.84
C PHE A 600 9.58 2.02 -28.72
N LEU A 601 10.42 2.20 -27.70
CA LEU A 601 11.58 1.33 -27.43
C LEU A 601 11.22 0.12 -26.56
N TYR A 602 10.28 0.26 -25.62
CA TYR A 602 9.93 -0.83 -24.69
C TYR A 602 9.31 -2.04 -25.39
N SER A 603 8.50 -1.87 -26.44
CA SER A 603 7.93 -3.01 -27.18
C SER A 603 8.97 -3.78 -27.97
N ILE A 604 9.99 -3.08 -28.51
CA ILE A 604 11.10 -3.70 -29.25
C ILE A 604 12.03 -4.43 -28.29
N TRP A 605 12.33 -3.85 -27.12
CA TRP A 605 13.14 -4.49 -26.09
C TRP A 605 12.39 -5.59 -25.33
N GLU A 606 11.06 -5.52 -25.23
CA GLU A 606 10.26 -6.60 -24.65
C GLU A 606 10.14 -7.77 -25.64
N GLU A 607 9.99 -7.51 -26.94
CA GLU A 607 10.14 -8.55 -27.97
C GLU A 607 11.57 -9.10 -28.00
N GLU A 608 12.60 -8.26 -27.93
CA GLU A 608 14.00 -8.69 -27.94
C GLU A 608 14.36 -9.46 -26.68
N LYS A 609 13.88 -9.04 -25.50
CA LYS A 609 14.01 -9.77 -24.23
C LYS A 609 13.20 -11.07 -24.25
N ASN A 610 12.01 -11.10 -24.84
CA ASN A 610 11.23 -12.33 -25.01
C ASN A 610 11.91 -13.28 -26.00
N ILE A 611 12.54 -12.74 -27.06
CA ILE A 611 13.34 -13.48 -28.03
C ILE A 611 14.64 -13.94 -27.39
N GLU A 612 15.28 -13.16 -26.52
CA GLU A 612 16.46 -13.56 -25.75
C GLU A 612 16.10 -14.61 -24.70
N VAL A 613 14.98 -14.48 -23.99
CA VAL A 613 14.48 -15.49 -23.06
C VAL A 613 14.09 -16.76 -23.82
N ALA A 614 13.46 -16.65 -24.99
CA ALA A 614 13.14 -17.79 -25.85
C ALA A 614 14.39 -18.41 -26.47
N ASN A 615 15.40 -17.62 -26.85
CA ASN A 615 16.67 -18.08 -27.40
C ASN A 615 17.57 -18.63 -26.31
N ALA A 616 17.55 -18.10 -25.10
CA ALA A 616 18.25 -18.64 -23.93
C ALA A 616 17.55 -19.90 -23.42
N ARG A 617 16.21 -19.97 -23.50
CA ARG A 617 15.44 -21.19 -23.30
C ARG A 617 15.81 -22.22 -24.37
N LYS A 618 15.86 -21.82 -25.65
CA LYS A 618 16.22 -22.72 -26.76
C LYS A 618 17.69 -23.15 -26.72
N ARG A 619 18.63 -22.27 -26.37
CA ARG A 619 20.04 -22.60 -26.14
C ARG A 619 20.17 -23.54 -24.93
N ARG A 620 19.43 -23.29 -23.85
CA ARG A 620 19.33 -24.22 -22.72
C ARG A 620 18.74 -25.55 -23.15
N GLU A 621 17.64 -25.59 -23.88
CA GLU A 621 17.05 -26.81 -24.42
C GLU A 621 18.03 -27.54 -25.36
N GLU A 622 18.82 -26.82 -26.17
CA GLU A 622 19.85 -27.38 -27.05
C GLU A 622 21.08 -27.88 -26.27
N GLU A 623 21.46 -27.23 -25.16
CA GLU A 623 22.49 -27.67 -24.21
C GLU A 623 22.00 -28.88 -23.38
N GLU A 624 20.73 -28.89 -22.98
CA GLU A 624 20.01 -30.02 -22.37
C GLU A 624 19.94 -31.23 -23.29
N LEU A 625 19.75 -30.99 -24.59
CA LEU A 625 19.79 -32.01 -25.63
C LEU A 625 21.22 -32.53 -25.90
N LYS A 626 22.26 -31.71 -25.68
CA LYS A 626 23.68 -32.08 -25.82
C LYS A 626 24.24 -32.84 -24.61
N ASP A 627 23.91 -32.46 -23.38
CA ASP A 627 24.37 -33.16 -22.16
C ASP A 627 23.73 -34.56 -22.01
N ARG A 628 22.50 -34.75 -22.50
CA ARG A 628 21.83 -36.05 -22.56
C ARG A 628 22.43 -37.00 -23.62
N THR A 629 23.58 -36.69 -24.22
CA THR A 629 24.15 -37.51 -25.31
C THR A 629 25.30 -38.42 -24.91
N ASP A 630 25.95 -38.34 -23.75
CA ASP A 630 27.05 -39.29 -23.42
C ASP A 630 27.44 -39.31 -21.92
N GLN A 631 26.57 -39.80 -21.02
CA GLN A 631 27.00 -40.26 -19.71
C GLN A 631 26.31 -41.56 -19.34
N SER A 632 26.94 -42.69 -19.69
CA SER A 632 26.88 -43.86 -18.80
C SER A 632 27.42 -43.41 -17.44
N HIS A 633 26.71 -43.71 -16.34
CA HIS A 633 27.14 -43.38 -14.98
C HIS A 633 28.59 -43.81 -14.74
N GLY A 634 29.50 -42.83 -14.81
CA GLY A 634 30.91 -43.00 -14.48
C GLY A 634 31.11 -42.92 -12.98
N THR A 635 32.04 -43.73 -12.46
CA THR A 635 32.52 -43.69 -11.08
C THR A 635 32.94 -42.26 -10.67
N TRP A 636 32.92 -41.93 -9.38
CA TRP A 636 33.26 -40.60 -8.84
C TRP A 636 34.58 -40.00 -9.40
N GLU A 637 35.56 -40.82 -9.81
CA GLU A 637 36.77 -40.35 -10.49
C GLU A 637 36.54 -39.71 -11.88
N GLU A 638 35.50 -40.12 -12.62
CA GLU A 638 35.17 -39.55 -13.93
C GLU A 638 34.43 -38.22 -13.82
N VAL A 639 33.61 -38.06 -12.77
CA VAL A 639 33.00 -36.76 -12.39
C VAL A 639 34.10 -35.76 -12.03
N TYR A 640 35.10 -36.20 -11.26
CA TYR A 640 36.27 -35.38 -10.93
C TYR A 640 37.12 -35.03 -12.18
N ARG A 641 37.30 -35.98 -13.12
CA ARG A 641 38.00 -35.71 -14.40
C ARG A 641 37.22 -34.77 -15.32
N ASN A 642 35.89 -34.86 -15.37
CA ASN A 642 35.06 -34.00 -16.21
C ASN A 642 34.97 -32.57 -15.64
N ALA A 643 34.90 -32.42 -14.31
CA ALA A 643 35.08 -31.13 -13.65
C ALA A 643 36.46 -30.53 -13.99
N LYS A 644 37.53 -31.33 -13.96
CA LYS A 644 38.89 -30.90 -14.31
C LYS A 644 39.08 -30.60 -15.80
N ARG A 645 38.28 -31.21 -16.70
CA ARG A 645 38.23 -30.90 -18.14
C ARG A 645 37.45 -29.62 -18.44
N ALA A 646 36.35 -29.36 -17.74
CA ALA A 646 35.61 -28.09 -17.80
C ALA A 646 36.44 -26.91 -17.25
N VAL A 647 37.32 -27.18 -16.29
CA VAL A 647 38.33 -26.22 -15.79
C VAL A 647 39.42 -25.91 -16.85
N ARG A 648 39.64 -26.80 -17.82
CA ARG A 648 40.64 -26.64 -18.90
C ARG A 648 40.09 -25.97 -20.17
N SER A 649 38.77 -25.92 -20.38
CA SER A 649 38.14 -25.17 -21.49
C SER A 649 38.06 -23.67 -21.17
N LYS A 650 39.23 -23.08 -20.95
CA LYS A 650 39.48 -21.84 -20.22
C LYS A 650 39.54 -20.61 -21.14
N HIS A 651 38.55 -20.40 -22.01
CA HIS A 651 38.50 -19.20 -22.87
C HIS A 651 37.25 -18.31 -22.70
N ASP A 652 36.29 -18.69 -21.83
CA ASP A 652 35.14 -17.83 -21.46
C ASP A 652 35.14 -17.46 -19.96
N LEU A 653 36.28 -17.53 -19.27
CA LEU A 653 36.40 -17.48 -17.80
C LEU A 653 37.11 -16.20 -17.28
N HIS A 654 36.95 -15.05 -17.94
CA HIS A 654 37.34 -13.79 -17.30
C HIS A 654 36.28 -13.23 -16.35
N ASP A 655 35.06 -13.79 -16.34
CA ASP A 655 33.92 -13.33 -15.52
C ASP A 655 33.29 -14.44 -14.65
N ARG A 656 34.09 -15.27 -13.95
CA ARG A 656 33.55 -16.11 -12.85
C ARG A 656 33.97 -15.54 -11.51
N ASP A 657 33.00 -15.06 -10.74
CA ASP A 657 33.18 -14.43 -9.44
C ASP A 657 33.74 -15.41 -8.39
N GLU A 658 34.65 -14.92 -7.55
CA GLU A 658 35.30 -15.73 -6.50
C GLU A 658 34.29 -16.41 -5.56
N GLY A 659 33.10 -15.82 -5.39
CA GLY A 659 32.02 -16.34 -4.55
C GLY A 659 31.39 -17.65 -5.03
N GLU A 660 31.23 -17.90 -6.34
CA GLU A 660 30.76 -19.20 -6.84
C GLU A 660 31.80 -20.31 -6.58
N LEU A 661 33.07 -19.98 -6.73
CA LEU A 661 34.17 -20.92 -6.51
C LEU A 661 34.25 -21.33 -5.03
N GLU A 662 34.13 -20.36 -4.12
CA GLU A 662 34.05 -20.64 -2.67
C GLU A 662 32.85 -21.52 -2.32
N ARG A 663 31.67 -21.24 -2.88
CA ARG A 663 30.45 -22.06 -2.67
C ARG A 663 30.65 -23.50 -3.10
N THR A 664 31.25 -23.73 -4.27
CA THR A 664 31.51 -25.10 -4.75
C THR A 664 32.55 -25.84 -3.93
N GLY A 665 33.40 -25.13 -3.18
CA GLY A 665 34.39 -25.69 -2.27
C GLY A 665 33.83 -26.09 -0.89
N GLN A 666 32.63 -25.62 -0.52
CA GLN A 666 32.02 -25.88 0.78
C GLN A 666 31.15 -27.15 0.77
N PRO A 667 30.98 -27.85 1.91
CA PRO A 667 30.11 -29.03 1.98
C PRO A 667 28.61 -28.69 2.01
N LEU A 668 28.25 -27.46 2.39
CA LEU A 668 26.89 -26.96 2.60
C LEU A 668 26.68 -25.63 1.84
N CYS A 669 25.49 -25.44 1.29
CA CYS A 669 25.00 -24.13 0.82
C CYS A 669 23.56 -23.92 1.33
N ILE A 670 23.28 -22.74 1.89
CA ILE A 670 21.97 -22.37 2.44
C ILE A 670 21.29 -21.37 1.49
N TYR A 671 20.10 -21.70 1.00
CA TYR A 671 19.33 -20.86 0.11
C TYR A 671 18.38 -19.93 0.88
N GLU A 672 18.31 -18.67 0.47
CA GLU A 672 17.42 -17.66 1.08
C GLU A 672 16.35 -17.20 0.08
N PRO A 673 15.13 -17.75 0.13
CA PRO A 673 14.05 -17.36 -0.77
C PRO A 673 13.53 -15.97 -0.45
N TYR A 674 13.32 -15.17 -1.51
CA TYR A 674 12.76 -13.84 -1.37
C TYR A 674 11.88 -13.42 -2.56
N PHE A 675 10.95 -12.48 -2.30
CA PHE A 675 9.97 -12.01 -3.28
C PHE A 675 10.35 -10.70 -3.97
N GLY A 676 10.97 -9.77 -3.25
CA GLY A 676 11.34 -8.48 -3.81
C GLY A 676 12.18 -7.61 -2.89
N GLU A 677 12.26 -6.33 -3.23
CA GLU A 677 13.29 -5.39 -2.75
C GLU A 677 13.27 -5.15 -1.24
N GLY A 678 12.09 -5.20 -0.63
CA GLY A 678 11.93 -4.98 0.81
C GLY A 678 12.61 -6.05 1.67
N THR A 679 12.98 -7.18 1.08
CA THR A 679 13.69 -8.26 1.77
C THR A 679 15.22 -8.12 1.73
N TRP A 680 15.77 -7.32 0.81
CA TRP A 680 17.21 -7.27 0.57
C TRP A 680 18.05 -7.01 1.82
N PRO A 681 17.65 -6.12 2.74
CA PRO A 681 18.43 -5.85 3.94
C PRO A 681 18.53 -7.04 4.92
N PHE A 682 17.66 -8.03 4.80
CA PHE A 682 17.63 -9.22 5.66
C PHE A 682 18.43 -10.41 5.10
N LEU A 683 18.93 -10.30 3.87
CA LEU A 683 19.62 -11.37 3.17
C LEU A 683 21.12 -11.30 3.40
N HIS A 684 21.75 -12.46 3.55
CA HIS A 684 23.19 -12.56 3.80
C HIS A 684 23.99 -12.32 2.52
N SER A 685 25.23 -11.84 2.70
CA SER A 685 26.21 -11.62 1.63
C SER A 685 27.38 -12.61 1.66
N SER A 686 27.49 -13.42 2.71
CA SER A 686 28.57 -14.43 2.85
C SER A 686 28.39 -15.61 1.89
N SER A 687 29.49 -16.29 1.55
CA SER A 687 29.49 -17.41 0.60
C SER A 687 28.66 -18.62 1.04
N LEU A 688 28.43 -18.84 2.35
CA LEU A 688 27.55 -19.92 2.84
C LEU A 688 26.10 -19.78 2.35
N TYR A 689 25.64 -18.55 2.11
CA TYR A 689 24.27 -18.25 1.71
C TYR A 689 24.18 -17.87 0.24
N HIS A 690 23.04 -18.20 -0.37
CA HIS A 690 22.76 -17.90 -1.76
C HIS A 690 21.29 -17.50 -1.91
N GLY A 691 21.03 -16.27 -2.38
CA GLY A 691 19.67 -15.79 -2.53
C GLY A 691 18.95 -16.49 -3.69
N ILE A 692 17.64 -16.71 -3.53
CA ILE A 692 16.78 -17.19 -4.61
C ILE A 692 15.56 -16.27 -4.78
N GLY A 693 15.53 -15.56 -5.90
CA GLY A 693 14.44 -14.66 -6.25
C GLY A 693 13.25 -15.44 -6.81
N LEU A 694 12.09 -15.35 -6.15
CA LEU A 694 10.82 -15.96 -6.59
C LEU A 694 10.13 -15.14 -7.68
N SER A 695 10.62 -13.94 -7.96
CA SER A 695 10.14 -13.03 -8.98
C SER A 695 11.29 -12.60 -9.90
N THR A 696 11.00 -12.42 -11.18
CA THR A 696 11.96 -11.84 -12.14
C THR A 696 12.15 -10.33 -11.93
N LYS A 697 11.24 -9.69 -11.17
CA LYS A 697 11.30 -8.28 -10.78
C LYS A 697 11.80 -8.17 -9.33
N GLY A 698 12.59 -7.13 -9.01
CA GLY A 698 13.07 -6.87 -7.66
C GLY A 698 14.25 -7.76 -7.21
N ARG A 699 15.10 -8.17 -8.16
CA ARG A 699 16.35 -8.90 -7.87
C ARG A 699 17.41 -7.94 -7.34
N ARG A 700 18.22 -8.43 -6.39
CA ARG A 700 19.33 -7.67 -5.80
C ARG A 700 20.33 -7.24 -6.90
N PRO A 701 20.55 -5.92 -7.11
CA PRO A 701 21.51 -5.44 -8.08
C PRO A 701 22.92 -5.93 -7.74
N GLY A 702 23.64 -6.46 -8.73
CA GLY A 702 25.01 -6.93 -8.55
C GLY A 702 25.18 -8.21 -7.72
N ALA A 703 24.10 -8.83 -7.23
CA ALA A 703 24.16 -10.12 -6.55
C ALA A 703 23.83 -11.27 -7.53
N GLU A 704 24.67 -12.30 -7.53
CA GLU A 704 24.41 -13.55 -8.27
C GLU A 704 23.34 -14.41 -7.57
N ASP A 705 22.10 -13.95 -7.52
CA ASP A 705 21.00 -14.74 -6.95
C ASP A 705 20.39 -15.69 -7.97
N VAL A 706 19.91 -16.87 -7.54
CA VAL A 706 19.22 -17.82 -8.40
C VAL A 706 17.84 -17.26 -8.81
N ASP A 707 17.53 -17.30 -10.10
CA ASP A 707 16.23 -16.92 -10.64
C ASP A 707 15.29 -18.15 -10.68
N ALA A 708 14.37 -18.24 -9.72
CA ALA A 708 13.46 -19.38 -9.59
C ALA A 708 12.48 -19.51 -10.77
N PRO A 709 11.78 -18.45 -11.25
CA PRO A 709 10.92 -18.52 -12.44
C PRO A 709 11.64 -18.96 -13.72
N SER A 710 12.93 -18.63 -13.87
CA SER A 710 13.72 -19.11 -15.01
C SER A 710 13.94 -20.63 -14.99
N ARG A 711 13.88 -21.25 -13.81
CA ARG A 711 14.07 -22.68 -13.60
C ARG A 711 12.78 -23.45 -13.57
N LEU A 712 11.76 -22.92 -12.88
CA LEU A 712 10.44 -23.52 -12.79
C LEU A 712 9.40 -22.57 -13.41
N PRO A 713 8.98 -22.81 -14.66
CA PRO A 713 8.03 -21.94 -15.36
C PRO A 713 6.69 -21.75 -14.63
N LEU A 714 6.31 -22.68 -13.74
CA LEU A 714 5.11 -22.57 -12.89
C LEU A 714 5.12 -21.27 -12.06
N LEU A 715 6.31 -20.83 -11.63
CA LEU A 715 6.49 -19.62 -10.82
C LEU A 715 6.41 -18.31 -11.63
N ASN A 716 6.38 -18.37 -12.97
CA ASN A 716 6.05 -17.19 -13.78
C ASN A 716 4.58 -16.79 -13.61
N ASN A 717 3.71 -17.72 -13.22
CA ASN A 717 2.32 -17.41 -12.91
C ASN A 717 2.24 -16.84 -11.47
N PRO A 718 1.80 -15.58 -11.29
CA PRO A 718 1.72 -14.97 -9.96
C PRO A 718 0.81 -15.76 -9.01
N TYR A 719 -0.22 -16.45 -9.53
CA TYR A 719 -1.10 -17.30 -8.74
C TYR A 719 -0.33 -18.39 -7.98
N TYR A 720 0.51 -19.18 -8.66
CA TYR A 720 1.25 -20.27 -8.00
C TYR A 720 2.45 -19.77 -7.21
N ARG A 721 3.08 -18.70 -7.68
CA ARG A 721 4.17 -18.06 -6.96
C ARG A 721 3.71 -17.62 -5.56
N ASP A 722 2.56 -16.97 -5.47
CA ASP A 722 2.04 -16.46 -4.19
C ASP A 722 1.51 -17.62 -3.32
N ILE A 723 0.79 -18.60 -3.91
CA ILE A 723 0.22 -19.73 -3.15
C ILE A 723 1.26 -20.67 -2.56
N LEU A 724 2.31 -21.00 -3.34
CA LEU A 724 3.39 -21.89 -2.88
C LEU A 724 4.33 -21.17 -1.92
N GLY A 725 4.38 -19.83 -1.97
CA GLY A 725 5.22 -19.05 -1.07
C GLY A 725 6.71 -19.37 -1.26
N GLU A 726 7.45 -19.36 -0.15
CA GLU A 726 8.86 -19.77 -0.10
C GLU A 726 9.08 -21.24 -0.50
N HIS A 727 8.06 -22.10 -0.36
CA HIS A 727 8.14 -23.51 -0.76
C HIS A 727 8.37 -23.68 -2.27
N GLY A 728 7.95 -22.69 -3.08
CA GLY A 728 8.23 -22.64 -4.51
C GLY A 728 9.74 -22.68 -4.83
N ALA A 729 10.59 -22.15 -3.95
CA ALA A 729 12.04 -22.19 -4.09
C ALA A 729 12.58 -23.62 -4.07
N PHE A 730 11.98 -24.50 -3.27
CA PHE A 730 12.43 -25.90 -3.13
C PHE A 730 12.26 -26.63 -4.47
N PHE A 731 11.10 -26.44 -5.10
CA PHE A 731 10.82 -27.01 -6.42
C PHE A 731 11.74 -26.43 -7.50
N ALA A 732 12.02 -25.12 -7.45
CA ALA A 732 12.90 -24.48 -8.42
C ALA A 732 14.36 -24.96 -8.33
N ILE A 733 14.89 -25.18 -7.13
CA ILE A 733 16.24 -25.71 -6.91
C ILE A 733 16.31 -27.20 -7.25
N ALA A 734 15.30 -27.98 -6.86
CA ALA A 734 15.24 -29.41 -7.19
C ALA A 734 15.17 -29.65 -8.71
N ASN A 735 14.61 -28.70 -9.47
CA ASN A 735 14.56 -28.79 -10.92
C ASN A 735 15.96 -28.74 -11.55
N ARG A 736 16.49 -29.93 -11.86
CA ARG A 736 17.85 -30.17 -12.38
C ARG A 736 18.90 -29.61 -11.43
N ILE A 737 18.86 -30.11 -10.21
CA ILE A 737 19.70 -29.70 -9.08
C ILE A 737 21.19 -29.63 -9.43
N ASP A 738 21.71 -30.57 -10.22
CA ASP A 738 23.13 -30.69 -10.59
C ASP A 738 23.72 -29.43 -11.28
N ARG A 739 22.84 -28.58 -11.84
CA ARG A 739 23.23 -27.33 -12.51
C ARG A 739 23.46 -26.17 -11.57
N VAL A 740 22.83 -26.18 -10.40
CA VAL A 740 22.80 -25.05 -9.46
C VAL A 740 23.48 -25.43 -8.15
N HIS A 741 23.24 -26.64 -7.68
CA HIS A 741 23.73 -27.12 -6.40
C HIS A 741 24.61 -28.36 -6.60
N LYS A 742 25.88 -28.27 -6.19
CA LYS A 742 26.85 -29.36 -6.32
C LYS A 742 27.35 -29.88 -4.97
N ASN A 743 26.85 -29.31 -3.89
CA ASN A 743 27.29 -29.60 -2.53
C ASN A 743 26.58 -30.85 -2.01
N ALA A 744 27.16 -31.48 -0.98
CA ALA A 744 26.61 -32.69 -0.38
C ALA A 744 25.41 -32.41 0.52
N TRP A 745 25.31 -31.18 1.04
CA TRP A 745 24.25 -30.71 1.91
C TRP A 745 23.63 -29.42 1.38
N ILE A 746 22.33 -29.32 1.57
CA ILE A 746 21.51 -28.18 1.18
C ILE A 746 20.71 -27.68 2.37
N GLY A 747 20.67 -26.36 2.55
CA GLY A 747 19.87 -25.71 3.57
C GLY A 747 18.94 -24.65 2.99
N PHE A 748 17.95 -24.27 3.78
CA PHE A 748 17.07 -23.15 3.50
C PHE A 748 16.92 -22.29 4.75
N GLN A 749 16.78 -20.99 4.55
CA GLN A 749 16.51 -20.03 5.61
C GLN A 749 15.52 -18.98 5.09
N SER A 750 14.36 -18.83 5.73
CA SER A 750 13.51 -17.68 5.48
C SER A 750 14.23 -16.40 5.91
N TRP A 751 14.15 -15.35 5.08
CA TRP A 751 14.64 -14.00 5.42
C TRP A 751 14.01 -13.46 6.72
N ARG A 752 12.83 -13.96 7.10
CA ARG A 752 12.16 -13.61 8.35
C ARG A 752 12.90 -14.12 9.59
N ALA A 753 13.70 -15.18 9.47
CA ALA A 753 14.55 -15.65 10.57
C ALA A 753 15.59 -14.59 10.94
N THR A 754 16.18 -13.93 9.95
CA THR A 754 17.09 -12.79 10.15
C THR A 754 16.35 -11.61 10.79
N ALA A 755 15.15 -11.28 10.30
CA ALA A 755 14.34 -10.19 10.86
C ALA A 755 14.01 -10.39 12.35
N ARG A 756 13.80 -11.64 12.77
CA ARG A 756 13.55 -12.02 14.17
C ARG A 756 14.80 -12.22 15.01
N LYS A 757 16.00 -12.01 14.45
CA LYS A 757 17.31 -12.28 15.10
C LYS A 757 17.47 -13.74 15.56
N VAL A 758 16.93 -14.67 14.78
CA VAL A 758 17.03 -16.13 15.01
C VAL A 758 17.84 -16.80 13.88
N SER A 759 18.54 -16.03 13.04
CA SER A 759 19.49 -16.57 12.07
C SER A 759 20.72 -17.14 12.77
N LEU A 760 21.42 -18.07 12.12
CA LEU A 760 22.62 -18.69 12.68
C LEU A 760 23.72 -17.64 12.88
N SER A 761 24.35 -17.63 14.06
CA SER A 761 25.57 -16.87 14.29
C SER A 761 26.75 -17.55 13.58
N ARG A 762 27.85 -16.82 13.34
CA ARG A 762 29.09 -17.42 12.80
C ARG A 762 29.59 -18.62 13.62
N ILE A 763 29.35 -18.61 14.94
CA ILE A 763 29.74 -19.72 15.82
C ILE A 763 28.86 -20.94 15.53
N ALA A 764 27.55 -20.75 15.40
CA ALA A 764 26.60 -21.80 15.07
C ALA A 764 26.80 -22.35 13.66
N GLU A 765 27.11 -21.50 12.68
CA GLU A 765 27.46 -21.88 11.31
C GLU A 765 28.68 -22.82 11.29
N ASN A 766 29.75 -22.45 12.00
CA ASN A 766 30.95 -23.27 12.10
C ASN A 766 30.66 -24.61 12.80
N ALA A 767 29.91 -24.60 13.90
CA ALA A 767 29.52 -25.83 14.60
C ALA A 767 28.69 -26.76 13.69
N LEU A 768 27.79 -26.20 12.88
CA LEU A 768 27.02 -26.94 11.87
C LEU A 768 27.93 -27.57 10.81
N LEU A 769 28.83 -26.79 10.23
CA LEU A 769 29.80 -27.27 9.24
C LEU A 769 30.70 -28.38 9.80
N ASP A 770 31.22 -28.21 11.02
CA ASP A 770 32.05 -29.20 11.70
C ASP A 770 31.28 -30.52 11.94
N SER A 771 30.02 -30.44 12.33
CA SER A 771 29.16 -31.62 12.54
C SER A 771 28.91 -32.40 11.25
N ILE A 772 28.74 -31.68 10.13
CA ILE A 772 28.53 -32.22 8.79
C ILE A 772 29.81 -32.90 8.29
N GLN A 773 30.96 -32.24 8.43
CA GLN A 773 32.27 -32.79 8.03
C GLN A 773 32.64 -34.02 8.86
N ALA A 774 32.40 -33.97 10.17
CA ALA A 774 32.63 -35.10 11.08
C ALA A 774 31.57 -36.22 10.94
N ARG A 775 30.54 -36.05 10.09
CA ARG A 775 29.44 -37.00 9.86
C ARG A 775 28.78 -37.51 11.14
N ARG A 776 28.68 -36.66 12.18
CA ARG A 776 28.27 -37.06 13.54
C ARG A 776 26.86 -37.66 13.58
N HIS A 777 25.93 -37.13 12.79
CA HIS A 777 24.51 -37.49 12.85
C HIS A 777 23.99 -38.21 11.59
N GLY A 778 24.83 -38.46 10.58
CA GLY A 778 24.41 -39.16 9.36
C GLY A 778 23.28 -38.43 8.62
N ASP A 779 22.17 -39.11 8.38
CA ASP A 779 21.00 -38.54 7.70
C ASP A 779 20.07 -37.83 8.70
N THR A 780 20.24 -36.51 8.79
CA THR A 780 19.66 -35.66 9.84
C THR A 780 19.06 -34.39 9.24
N LEU A 781 17.88 -34.03 9.74
CA LEU A 781 17.31 -32.70 9.61
C LEU A 781 17.85 -31.82 10.75
N TYR A 782 18.74 -30.89 10.42
CA TYR A 782 19.12 -29.82 11.34
C TYR A 782 18.14 -28.66 11.19
N PHE A 783 17.68 -28.07 12.29
CA PHE A 783 16.82 -26.89 12.27
C PHE A 783 17.14 -25.98 13.45
N TRP A 784 16.82 -24.68 13.36
CA TRP A 784 17.15 -23.71 14.41
C TRP A 784 16.01 -22.77 14.81
N VAL A 785 14.91 -22.71 14.03
CA VAL A 785 13.70 -21.96 14.43
C VAL A 785 12.67 -22.94 14.98
N ARG A 786 12.28 -22.73 16.25
CA ARG A 786 11.45 -23.67 17.03
C ARG A 786 9.99 -23.23 17.09
N LEU A 787 9.08 -24.20 16.97
CA LEU A 787 7.63 -23.99 17.08
C LEU A 787 7.17 -23.52 18.47
N ASP A 788 7.81 -23.98 19.54
CA ASP A 788 7.45 -23.64 20.93
C ASP A 788 7.87 -22.22 21.34
N LEU A 789 8.76 -21.60 20.57
CA LEU A 789 9.20 -20.21 20.75
C LEU A 789 8.59 -19.28 19.69
N ASP A 790 7.71 -19.78 18.83
CA ASP A 790 7.08 -18.96 17.80
C ASP A 790 6.06 -18.00 18.45
N PRO A 791 6.10 -16.68 18.15
CA PRO A 791 5.13 -15.72 18.68
C PRO A 791 3.67 -16.04 18.28
N ARG A 792 3.46 -16.83 17.22
CA ARG A 792 2.14 -17.35 16.83
C ARG A 792 1.62 -18.43 17.78
N ASN A 793 2.47 -18.97 18.66
CA ASN A 793 2.14 -20.06 19.59
C ASN A 793 2.42 -19.70 21.08
N PRO A 794 1.78 -18.66 21.65
CA PRO A 794 2.04 -18.25 23.03
C PRO A 794 1.63 -19.31 24.06
N LEU A 795 0.68 -20.20 23.71
CA LEU A 795 0.17 -21.26 24.58
C LEU A 795 0.93 -22.59 24.45
N GLN A 796 1.99 -22.64 23.63
CA GLN A 796 2.79 -23.85 23.38
C GLN A 796 1.94 -25.07 23.00
N LEU A 797 1.04 -24.88 22.04
CA LEU A 797 0.15 -25.92 21.52
C LEU A 797 0.95 -27.06 20.85
N ASP A 798 0.34 -28.25 20.83
CA ASP A 798 0.86 -29.38 20.08
C ASP A 798 0.83 -29.14 18.56
N PHE A 799 1.59 -29.94 17.81
CA PHE A 799 1.81 -29.76 16.38
C PHE A 799 0.52 -29.56 15.58
N TRP A 800 -0.47 -30.44 15.77
CA TRP A 800 -1.70 -30.39 14.99
C TRP A 800 -2.61 -29.23 15.41
N SER A 801 -2.71 -28.92 16.70
CA SER A 801 -3.49 -27.77 17.17
C SER A 801 -2.89 -26.44 16.73
N PHE A 802 -1.55 -26.31 16.72
CA PHE A 802 -0.89 -25.16 16.11
C PHE A 802 -1.19 -25.06 14.61
N CYS A 803 -1.11 -26.19 13.89
CA CYS A 803 -1.42 -26.22 12.46
C CYS A 803 -2.86 -25.81 12.16
N ASP A 804 -3.83 -26.30 12.95
CA ASP A 804 -5.23 -25.90 12.82
C ASP A 804 -5.43 -24.42 13.17
N ALA A 805 -4.72 -23.91 14.19
CA ALA A 805 -4.80 -22.50 14.61
C ALA A 805 -4.42 -21.53 13.48
N VAL A 806 -3.34 -21.84 12.76
CA VAL A 806 -2.86 -21.00 11.65
C VAL A 806 -3.56 -21.30 10.32
N ASN A 807 -4.45 -22.30 10.23
CA ASN A 807 -5.17 -22.68 9.01
C ASN A 807 -6.70 -22.78 9.20
N ALA A 808 -7.28 -21.88 10.03
CA ALA A 808 -8.72 -21.77 10.26
C ALA A 808 -9.44 -23.07 10.69
N GLY A 809 -8.73 -23.99 11.36
CA GLY A 809 -9.27 -25.25 11.87
C GLY A 809 -9.23 -26.43 10.88
N ASN A 810 -8.76 -26.20 9.66
CA ASN A 810 -8.86 -27.16 8.56
C ASN A 810 -7.53 -27.83 8.19
N CYS A 811 -6.46 -27.68 8.98
CA CYS A 811 -5.17 -28.27 8.65
C CYS A 811 -5.23 -29.81 8.68
N ARG A 812 -5.73 -30.41 9.77
CA ARG A 812 -5.87 -31.88 9.88
C ARG A 812 -6.65 -32.46 8.71
N PHE A 813 -7.75 -31.81 8.36
CA PHE A 813 -8.58 -32.20 7.23
C PHE A 813 -7.83 -32.12 5.90
N ALA A 814 -7.17 -30.99 5.62
CA ALA A 814 -6.42 -30.80 4.38
C ALA A 814 -5.27 -31.81 4.23
N PHE A 815 -4.54 -32.11 5.31
CA PHE A 815 -3.54 -33.17 5.33
C PHE A 815 -4.15 -34.55 5.07
N SER A 816 -5.27 -34.87 5.71
CA SER A 816 -5.93 -36.17 5.55
C SER A 816 -6.37 -36.39 4.11
N GLU A 817 -7.08 -35.43 3.52
CA GLU A 817 -7.59 -35.54 2.16
C GLU A 817 -6.47 -35.54 1.11
N ALA A 818 -5.44 -34.69 1.28
CA ALA A 818 -4.28 -34.70 0.40
C ALA A 818 -3.54 -36.05 0.45
N LEU A 819 -3.31 -36.62 1.63
CA LEU A 819 -2.66 -37.93 1.78
C LEU A 819 -3.52 -39.06 1.25
N LYS A 820 -4.83 -39.06 1.52
CA LYS A 820 -5.77 -40.07 0.98
C LYS A 820 -5.72 -40.08 -0.55
N ARG A 821 -5.79 -38.89 -1.16
CA ARG A 821 -5.75 -38.76 -2.62
C ARG A 821 -4.39 -39.15 -3.19
N MET A 822 -3.31 -38.74 -2.53
CA MET A 822 -1.95 -39.05 -2.97
C MET A 822 -1.68 -40.57 -2.97
N TYR A 823 -2.13 -41.28 -1.92
CA TYR A 823 -1.93 -42.73 -1.79
C TYR A 823 -3.07 -43.60 -2.36
N GLY A 824 -4.13 -43.00 -2.94
CA GLY A 824 -5.27 -43.74 -3.49
C GLY A 824 -6.10 -44.50 -2.44
N LEU A 825 -6.22 -43.96 -1.23
CA LEU A 825 -6.91 -44.58 -0.10
C LEU A 825 -8.43 -44.35 -0.14
N ASN A 826 -9.21 -45.36 0.29
CA ASN A 826 -10.66 -45.23 0.45
C ASN A 826 -11.02 -44.17 1.52
N HIS A 827 -12.16 -43.49 1.33
CA HIS A 827 -12.61 -42.36 2.15
C HIS A 827 -12.78 -42.63 3.67
N ASN A 828 -12.74 -43.89 4.12
CA ASN A 828 -13.01 -44.31 5.51
C ASN A 828 -11.77 -44.33 6.44
N LEU A 829 -10.58 -43.97 5.97
CA LEU A 829 -9.37 -43.92 6.80
C LEU A 829 -9.20 -42.54 7.43
N ASP A 830 -9.65 -42.38 8.68
CA ASP A 830 -9.53 -41.10 9.42
C ASP A 830 -8.18 -40.92 10.14
N SER A 831 -7.25 -41.88 10.03
CA SER A 831 -5.98 -41.81 10.72
C SER A 831 -5.02 -40.84 10.02
N LEU A 832 -4.65 -39.76 10.70
CA LEU A 832 -3.53 -38.90 10.33
C LEU A 832 -2.19 -39.50 10.82
N PRO A 833 -1.06 -39.13 10.20
CA PRO A 833 0.26 -39.44 10.75
C PRO A 833 0.36 -38.89 12.18
N SER A 834 0.66 -39.76 13.14
CA SER A 834 0.74 -39.37 14.55
C SER A 834 1.97 -38.51 14.80
N MET A 835 1.76 -37.31 15.34
CA MET A 835 2.81 -36.40 15.79
C MET A 835 2.82 -36.40 17.32
N PRO A 836 3.91 -36.83 17.99
CA PRO A 836 3.92 -37.00 19.44
C PRO A 836 3.91 -35.66 20.18
N VAL A 837 3.32 -35.67 21.38
CA VAL A 837 3.39 -34.60 22.39
C VAL A 837 4.48 -34.96 23.42
N ASP A 838 5.71 -35.18 22.94
CA ASP A 838 6.86 -35.39 23.80
C ASP A 838 7.53 -34.04 24.15
N SER A 839 8.65 -34.06 24.88
CA SER A 839 9.42 -32.85 25.17
C SER A 839 10.17 -32.29 23.94
N GLY A 840 9.89 -32.81 22.74
CA GLY A 840 10.47 -32.37 21.49
C GLY A 840 9.82 -31.09 20.96
N THR A 841 10.47 -30.45 19.99
CA THR A 841 9.92 -29.26 19.29
C THR A 841 10.13 -29.44 17.79
N TRP A 842 9.35 -28.68 17.01
CA TRP A 842 9.28 -28.80 15.56
C TRP A 842 9.88 -27.57 14.86
N SER A 843 10.28 -27.75 13.61
CA SER A 843 10.82 -26.68 12.77
C SER A 843 9.70 -25.80 12.21
N VAL A 844 9.91 -24.49 12.19
CA VAL A 844 9.03 -23.49 11.53
C VAL A 844 9.87 -22.56 10.64
N MET A 845 9.19 -21.74 9.82
CA MET A 845 9.81 -20.72 8.96
C MET A 845 10.83 -21.24 7.94
N HIS A 846 10.71 -22.51 7.52
CA HIS A 846 11.60 -23.11 6.52
C HIS A 846 13.11 -22.95 6.81
N SER A 847 13.48 -22.95 8.09
CA SER A 847 14.86 -22.77 8.56
C SER A 847 15.49 -24.10 8.98
N TRP A 848 16.07 -24.81 8.01
CA TRP A 848 16.62 -26.16 8.19
C TRP A 848 17.66 -26.56 7.14
N VAL A 849 18.44 -27.61 7.42
CA VAL A 849 19.49 -28.19 6.57
C VAL A 849 19.34 -29.71 6.47
N LEU A 850 19.50 -30.26 5.26
CA LEU A 850 19.42 -31.68 4.94
C LEU A 850 20.55 -32.13 4.00
N PRO A 851 20.90 -33.44 3.98
CA PRO A 851 21.67 -34.00 2.88
C PRO A 851 20.93 -33.81 1.55
N THR A 852 21.65 -33.49 0.48
CA THR A 852 21.06 -33.21 -0.85
C THR A 852 20.19 -34.38 -1.35
N ARG A 853 20.59 -35.63 -1.06
CA ARG A 853 19.78 -36.82 -1.36
C ARG A 853 18.43 -36.79 -0.65
N SER A 854 18.44 -36.56 0.66
CA SER A 854 17.23 -36.54 1.50
C SER A 854 16.31 -35.38 1.13
N PHE A 855 16.88 -34.25 0.73
CA PHE A 855 16.12 -33.13 0.16
C PHE A 855 15.35 -33.53 -1.10
N LEU A 856 15.97 -34.25 -2.04
CA LEU A 856 15.26 -34.71 -3.25
C LEU A 856 14.13 -35.70 -2.91
N GLU A 857 14.32 -36.57 -1.92
CA GLU A 857 13.27 -37.46 -1.43
C GLU A 857 12.10 -36.67 -0.82
N PHE A 858 12.39 -35.61 -0.06
CA PHE A 858 11.37 -34.71 0.48
C PHE A 858 10.62 -33.96 -0.61
N VAL A 859 11.33 -33.40 -1.60
CA VAL A 859 10.70 -32.66 -2.70
C VAL A 859 9.80 -33.56 -3.54
N MET A 860 10.20 -34.80 -3.81
CA MET A 860 9.35 -35.77 -4.50
C MET A 860 8.02 -35.99 -3.75
N PHE A 861 8.10 -36.18 -2.43
CA PHE A 861 6.91 -36.29 -1.58
C PHE A 861 6.07 -34.99 -1.58
N SER A 862 6.70 -33.83 -1.37
CA SER A 862 5.97 -32.55 -1.27
C SER A 862 5.31 -32.15 -2.60
N ARG A 863 5.92 -32.51 -3.72
CA ARG A 863 5.40 -32.31 -5.08
C ARG A 863 4.08 -33.05 -5.29
N MET A 864 4.04 -34.35 -4.96
CA MET A 864 2.82 -35.16 -5.04
C MET A 864 1.75 -34.67 -4.05
N PHE A 865 2.16 -34.26 -2.85
CA PHE A 865 1.26 -33.71 -1.84
C PHE A 865 0.61 -32.40 -2.31
N VAL A 866 1.39 -31.47 -2.88
CA VAL A 866 0.89 -30.20 -3.42
C VAL A 866 -0.05 -30.41 -4.60
N ASP A 867 0.26 -31.36 -5.49
CA ASP A 867 -0.65 -31.72 -6.59
C ASP A 867 -2.00 -32.21 -6.06
N ALA A 868 -1.98 -33.12 -5.08
CA ALA A 868 -3.19 -33.60 -4.43
C ALA A 868 -3.99 -32.47 -3.78
N LEU A 869 -3.30 -31.52 -3.12
CA LEU A 869 -3.92 -30.36 -2.46
C LEU A 869 -4.57 -29.40 -3.48
N ASP A 870 -3.85 -29.05 -4.56
CA ASP A 870 -4.31 -28.06 -5.53
C ASP A 870 -5.57 -28.51 -6.29
N VAL A 871 -5.67 -29.81 -6.59
CA VAL A 871 -6.86 -30.37 -7.23
C VAL A 871 -8.13 -30.15 -6.40
N HIS A 872 -8.03 -30.13 -5.07
CA HIS A 872 -9.19 -29.87 -4.20
C HIS A 872 -9.55 -28.39 -4.09
N MET A 873 -8.59 -27.48 -4.22
CA MET A 873 -8.81 -26.06 -3.89
C MET A 873 -8.91 -25.16 -5.11
N TYR A 874 -8.26 -25.51 -6.22
CA TYR A 874 -8.03 -24.56 -7.30
C TYR A 874 -9.30 -24.00 -7.94
N ASP A 875 -10.28 -24.86 -8.22
CA ASP A 875 -11.47 -24.46 -9.01
C ASP A 875 -12.28 -23.38 -8.29
N GLU A 876 -12.22 -23.34 -6.97
CA GLU A 876 -12.84 -22.30 -6.14
C GLU A 876 -11.86 -21.16 -5.86
N HIS A 877 -10.61 -21.46 -5.51
CA HIS A 877 -9.62 -20.48 -5.08
C HIS A 877 -9.20 -19.55 -6.22
N ARG A 878 -8.99 -20.04 -7.44
CA ARG A 878 -8.54 -19.19 -8.56
C ARG A 878 -9.55 -18.11 -8.98
N PRO A 879 -10.84 -18.41 -9.22
CA PRO A 879 -11.78 -17.39 -9.64
C PRO A 879 -12.20 -16.47 -8.48
N SER A 880 -12.27 -16.99 -7.25
CA SER A 880 -12.89 -16.27 -6.13
C SER A 880 -11.88 -15.70 -5.12
N GLY A 881 -10.65 -16.22 -5.09
CA GLY A 881 -9.61 -15.90 -4.11
C GLY A 881 -9.86 -16.48 -2.71
N HIS A 882 -10.89 -17.32 -2.54
CA HIS A 882 -11.25 -17.87 -1.24
C HIS A 882 -10.52 -19.18 -0.95
N CYS A 883 -10.02 -19.29 0.28
CA CYS A 883 -9.24 -20.42 0.77
C CYS A 883 -9.86 -20.93 2.06
N TYR A 884 -10.26 -22.21 2.14
CA TYR A 884 -10.84 -22.75 3.38
C TYR A 884 -9.81 -22.93 4.52
N LEU A 885 -8.52 -22.76 4.23
CA LEU A 885 -7.45 -22.63 5.24
C LEU A 885 -7.35 -21.20 5.81
N SER A 886 -8.19 -20.28 5.34
CA SER A 886 -8.21 -18.87 5.77
C SER A 886 -9.64 -18.40 6.05
N LEU A 887 -9.77 -17.35 6.87
CA LEU A 887 -11.06 -16.72 7.17
C LEU A 887 -11.47 -15.67 6.13
N SER A 888 -10.51 -15.22 5.31
CA SER A 888 -10.70 -14.21 4.27
C SER A 888 -10.04 -14.68 2.97
N LYS A 889 -10.26 -13.92 1.88
CA LYS A 889 -9.48 -14.11 0.65
C LYS A 889 -7.99 -14.03 0.96
N ASP A 890 -7.23 -15.04 0.52
CA ASP A 890 -5.82 -15.20 0.88
C ASP A 890 -5.02 -15.67 -0.32
N LYS A 891 -4.03 -14.87 -0.74
CA LYS A 891 -3.14 -15.23 -1.85
C LYS A 891 -2.14 -16.32 -1.48
N HIS A 892 -1.90 -16.52 -0.18
CA HIS A 892 -0.88 -17.43 0.36
C HIS A 892 -1.49 -18.70 0.98
N CYS A 893 -2.61 -19.17 0.41
CA CYS A 893 -3.44 -20.24 0.94
C CYS A 893 -2.67 -21.51 1.39
N TYR A 894 -1.72 -22.00 0.59
CA TYR A 894 -1.00 -23.25 0.92
C TYR A 894 0.23 -23.01 1.78
N SER A 895 0.80 -21.80 1.74
CA SER A 895 2.11 -21.50 2.33
C SER A 895 2.25 -21.91 3.80
N ARG A 896 1.23 -21.60 4.63
CA ARG A 896 1.20 -21.91 6.07
C ARG A 896 1.16 -23.41 6.35
N LEU A 897 0.44 -24.16 5.52
CA LEU A 897 0.36 -25.61 5.60
C LEU A 897 1.69 -26.25 5.17
N LEU A 898 2.26 -25.77 4.06
CA LEU A 898 3.52 -26.26 3.51
C LEU A 898 4.72 -25.96 4.41
N GLU A 899 4.65 -24.90 5.22
CA GLU A 899 5.63 -24.57 6.28
C GLU A 899 5.92 -25.78 7.19
N LEU A 900 4.86 -26.50 7.56
CA LEU A 900 4.91 -27.60 8.55
C LEU A 900 5.13 -28.98 7.93
N LEU A 901 5.03 -29.11 6.60
CA LEU A 901 5.05 -30.39 5.88
C LEU A 901 6.34 -31.19 6.10
N ILE A 902 7.48 -30.51 6.22
CA ILE A 902 8.79 -31.16 6.43
C ILE A 902 8.86 -31.94 7.75
N ASN A 903 8.19 -31.45 8.80
CA ASN A 903 8.18 -32.10 10.10
C ASN A 903 7.51 -33.48 10.03
N VAL A 904 6.38 -33.55 9.32
CA VAL A 904 5.64 -34.81 9.08
C VAL A 904 6.53 -35.78 8.29
N TRP A 905 7.13 -35.31 7.19
CA TRP A 905 8.01 -36.15 6.38
C TRP A 905 9.22 -36.66 7.18
N ALA A 906 9.95 -35.78 7.87
CA ALA A 906 11.17 -36.14 8.60
C ALA A 906 10.90 -37.11 9.77
N TYR A 907 9.78 -36.93 10.47
CA TYR A 907 9.39 -37.83 11.55
C TYR A 907 9.03 -39.22 11.03
N HIS A 908 8.17 -39.31 10.01
CA HIS A 908 7.65 -40.60 9.53
C HIS A 908 8.60 -41.35 8.59
N SER A 909 9.56 -40.67 7.95
CA SER A 909 10.66 -41.28 7.18
C SER A 909 11.85 -41.71 8.03
N ALA A 910 11.75 -41.59 9.37
CA ALA A 910 12.74 -42.04 10.33
C ALA A 910 14.09 -41.28 10.29
N ARG A 911 14.08 -40.00 9.89
CA ARG A 911 15.26 -39.12 9.94
C ARG A 911 15.54 -38.63 11.35
N ARG A 912 16.81 -38.42 11.70
CA ARG A 912 17.15 -37.74 12.97
C ARG A 912 16.74 -36.27 12.86
N ILE A 913 16.23 -35.72 13.94
CA ILE A 913 15.77 -34.32 14.00
C ILE A 913 16.61 -33.66 15.09
N VAL A 914 17.46 -32.71 14.71
CA VAL A 914 18.43 -32.09 15.60
C VAL A 914 18.23 -30.58 15.59
N TYR A 915 17.95 -30.02 16.76
CA TYR A 915 17.92 -28.59 16.97
C TYR A 915 19.34 -28.06 17.09
N VAL A 916 19.61 -26.94 16.44
CA VAL A 916 20.86 -26.18 16.54
C VAL A 916 20.54 -24.85 17.20
N ASN A 917 21.18 -24.55 18.33
CA ASN A 917 21.06 -23.25 18.96
C ASN A 917 21.68 -22.17 18.04
N PRO A 918 20.90 -21.16 17.59
CA PRO A 918 21.39 -20.17 16.63
C PRO A 918 22.51 -19.28 17.18
N GLU A 919 22.58 -19.08 18.50
CA GLU A 919 23.62 -18.25 19.11
C GLU A 919 24.89 -19.06 19.40
N THR A 920 24.73 -20.20 20.10
CA THR A 920 25.87 -20.98 20.64
C THR A 920 26.35 -22.12 19.73
N GLY A 921 25.51 -22.58 18.80
CA GLY A 921 25.79 -23.77 17.97
C GLY A 921 25.60 -25.11 18.69
N GLU A 922 25.09 -25.12 19.92
CA GLU A 922 24.79 -26.35 20.65
C GLU A 922 23.72 -27.18 19.92
N MET A 923 23.95 -28.50 19.84
CA MET A 923 23.08 -29.42 19.10
C MET A 923 22.36 -30.39 20.03
N GLN A 924 21.04 -30.47 19.90
CA GLN A 924 20.18 -31.35 20.68
C GLN A 924 19.28 -32.20 19.79
N GLU A 925 19.29 -33.53 19.96
CA GLU A 925 18.35 -34.41 19.24
C GLU A 925 16.95 -34.31 19.85
N HIS A 926 15.98 -33.88 19.06
CA HIS A 926 14.56 -33.86 19.39
C HIS A 926 13.85 -35.10 18.85
N HIS A 927 12.79 -35.52 19.55
CA HIS A 927 12.03 -36.74 19.27
C HIS A 927 12.98 -37.95 19.13
N ARG A 928 13.61 -38.45 20.18
CA ARG A 928 14.69 -39.47 20.01
C ARG A 928 14.23 -40.70 19.22
N PHE A 929 15.07 -41.19 18.31
CA PHE A 929 14.75 -42.33 17.43
C PHE A 929 14.19 -43.56 18.18
N LYS A 930 14.74 -43.88 19.36
CA LYS A 930 14.28 -45.02 20.18
C LYS A 930 12.81 -44.92 20.58
N GLY A 931 12.30 -43.70 20.84
CA GLY A 931 10.92 -43.46 21.25
C GLY A 931 9.91 -43.49 20.11
N ARG A 932 10.35 -43.42 18.85
CA ARG A 932 9.47 -43.39 17.66
C ARG A 932 9.11 -44.78 17.11
N LYS A 933 9.78 -45.84 17.59
CA LYS A 933 9.60 -47.20 17.05
C LYS A 933 8.14 -47.65 17.22
N GLY A 934 7.49 -48.05 16.12
CA GLY A 934 6.09 -48.47 16.10
C GLY A 934 5.07 -47.35 15.86
N GLN A 935 5.48 -46.07 15.93
CA GLN A 935 4.62 -44.91 15.67
C GLN A 935 4.86 -44.30 14.28
N MET A 936 6.04 -44.52 13.70
CA MET A 936 6.42 -44.00 12.37
C MET A 936 5.73 -44.74 11.23
N TRP A 937 5.47 -44.02 10.13
CA TRP A 937 4.83 -44.56 8.93
C TRP A 937 5.85 -44.89 7.84
N ILE A 938 6.92 -45.61 8.21
CA ILE A 938 8.11 -45.82 7.38
C ILE A 938 7.77 -46.41 6.00
N ARG A 939 6.80 -47.32 5.93
CA ARG A 939 6.39 -47.94 4.66
C ARG A 939 5.86 -46.92 3.66
N TRP A 940 4.99 -46.01 4.12
CA TRP A 940 4.37 -44.97 3.28
C TRP A 940 5.38 -43.92 2.83
N PHE A 941 6.30 -43.54 3.71
CA PHE A 941 7.33 -42.54 3.45
C PHE A 941 8.66 -43.15 2.97
N SER A 942 8.66 -44.40 2.52
CA SER A 942 9.87 -45.05 2.03
C SER A 942 10.22 -44.53 0.63
N TYR A 943 11.53 -44.38 0.35
CA TYR A 943 11.99 -43.95 -0.97
C TYR A 943 11.44 -44.84 -2.10
N ALA A 944 11.41 -46.16 -1.90
CA ALA A 944 10.92 -47.10 -2.90
C ALA A 944 9.44 -46.88 -3.23
N THR A 945 8.60 -46.65 -2.20
CA THR A 945 7.17 -46.38 -2.38
C THR A 945 6.94 -45.04 -3.06
N LEU A 946 7.56 -43.97 -2.55
CA LEU A 946 7.41 -42.63 -3.13
C LEU A 946 7.87 -42.60 -4.59
N LYS A 947 9.00 -43.24 -4.89
CA LYS A 947 9.53 -43.31 -6.25
C LYS A 947 8.61 -44.06 -7.21
N SER A 948 8.09 -45.22 -6.80
CA SER A 948 7.15 -45.99 -7.62
C SER A 948 5.91 -45.15 -7.94
N MET A 949 5.32 -44.50 -6.94
CA MET A 949 4.14 -43.65 -7.14
C MET A 949 4.44 -42.46 -8.05
N ASP A 950 5.63 -41.85 -7.91
CA ASP A 950 6.07 -40.72 -8.73
C ASP A 950 6.23 -41.13 -10.20
N GLU A 951 6.78 -42.32 -10.46
CA GLU A 951 6.91 -42.92 -11.79
C GLU A 951 5.54 -43.28 -12.40
N ASP A 952 4.64 -43.87 -11.61
CA ASP A 952 3.28 -44.22 -12.05
C ASP A 952 2.47 -42.97 -12.45
N LEU A 953 2.51 -41.91 -11.63
CA LEU A 953 1.85 -40.63 -11.93
C LEU A 953 2.43 -39.97 -13.19
N ALA A 954 3.75 -40.06 -13.40
CA ALA A 954 4.37 -39.55 -14.61
C ALA A 954 3.92 -40.33 -15.85
N GLU A 955 3.76 -41.65 -15.75
CA GLU A 955 3.27 -42.50 -16.84
C GLU A 955 1.80 -42.22 -17.19
N GLU A 956 0.93 -42.01 -16.20
CA GLU A 956 -0.49 -41.63 -16.40
C GLU A 956 -0.63 -40.31 -17.18
N VAL A 957 0.16 -39.30 -16.82
CA VAL A 957 0.13 -37.98 -17.47
C VAL A 957 0.61 -38.06 -18.94
N ASP A 958 1.51 -38.99 -19.23
CA ASP A 958 2.12 -39.16 -20.55
C ASP A 958 1.32 -40.06 -21.52
N THR A 959 0.38 -40.87 -21.02
CA THR A 959 -0.34 -41.89 -21.80
C THR A 959 -1.71 -41.41 -22.33
N GLU A 960 -2.39 -40.47 -21.66
CA GLU A 960 -3.69 -39.93 -22.10
C GLU A 960 -3.80 -38.41 -21.88
N HIS A 961 -4.63 -37.71 -22.67
CA HIS A 961 -4.96 -36.30 -22.41
C HIS A 961 -5.77 -36.23 -21.11
N PRO A 962 -5.25 -35.67 -20.01
CA PRO A 962 -5.87 -35.93 -18.73
C PRO A 962 -7.12 -35.04 -18.60
N SER A 963 -8.25 -35.67 -18.26
CA SER A 963 -9.38 -34.99 -17.63
C SER A 963 -9.02 -34.48 -16.23
N ARG A 964 -7.88 -34.95 -15.68
CA ARG A 964 -7.34 -34.62 -14.38
C ARG A 964 -6.31 -33.50 -14.48
N ARG A 965 -6.42 -32.55 -13.57
CA ARG A 965 -5.50 -31.44 -13.40
C ARG A 965 -4.15 -31.92 -12.84
N TRP A 966 -3.05 -31.47 -13.44
CA TRP A 966 -1.67 -31.79 -13.03
C TRP A 966 -0.80 -30.53 -13.08
N LEU A 967 -0.08 -30.24 -11.98
CA LEU A 967 0.67 -28.98 -11.82
C LEU A 967 2.06 -28.98 -12.47
N TRP A 968 2.69 -30.14 -12.62
CA TRP A 968 4.12 -30.24 -12.90
C TRP A 968 4.38 -30.44 -14.41
N PRO A 969 5.40 -29.80 -15.00
CA PRO A 969 5.66 -29.91 -16.44
C PRO A 969 6.08 -31.33 -16.86
N SER A 970 5.62 -31.77 -18.04
CA SER A 970 5.88 -33.09 -18.62
C SER A 970 7.30 -33.27 -19.18
N THR A 971 8.03 -32.19 -19.47
CA THR A 971 9.27 -32.22 -20.27
C THR A 971 10.58 -32.32 -19.48
N GLY A 972 10.59 -32.63 -18.18
CA GLY A 972 11.88 -32.92 -17.54
C GLY A 972 11.99 -33.11 -16.03
N GLU A 973 10.94 -33.46 -15.30
CA GLU A 973 10.96 -33.47 -13.82
C GLU A 973 10.68 -34.84 -13.16
N VAL A 974 10.51 -35.91 -13.93
CA VAL A 974 10.48 -37.30 -13.42
C VAL A 974 11.32 -38.17 -14.35
N PHE A 975 12.32 -38.87 -13.82
CA PHE A 975 13.07 -39.86 -14.59
C PHE A 975 12.18 -41.09 -14.79
N TRP A 976 11.34 -41.10 -15.83
CA TRP A 976 10.67 -42.30 -16.31
C TRP A 976 11.40 -42.83 -17.55
N GLN A 977 11.69 -44.13 -17.56
CA GLN A 977 12.49 -44.75 -18.61
C GLN A 977 11.82 -44.62 -20.00
N GLY A 978 10.49 -44.60 -20.06
CA GLY A 978 9.78 -44.41 -21.33
C GLY A 978 9.75 -42.96 -21.86
N VAL A 979 9.95 -41.92 -21.03
CA VAL A 979 10.17 -40.54 -21.51
C VAL A 979 11.48 -40.51 -22.26
N TYR A 980 12.53 -41.11 -21.68
CA TYR A 980 13.84 -41.23 -22.29
C TYR A 980 13.77 -41.99 -23.63
N ASP A 981 13.02 -43.09 -23.70
CA ASP A 981 12.87 -43.86 -24.93
C ASP A 981 12.08 -43.12 -26.02
N ARG A 982 11.00 -42.40 -25.67
CA ARG A 982 10.25 -41.54 -26.60
C ARG A 982 11.10 -40.38 -27.11
N GLU A 983 11.83 -39.71 -26.22
CA GLU A 983 12.71 -38.60 -26.57
C GLU A 983 13.87 -39.07 -27.45
N ARG A 984 14.42 -40.27 -27.16
CA ARG A 984 15.42 -40.96 -28.00
C ARG A 984 14.86 -41.28 -29.40
N HIS A 985 13.61 -41.73 -29.49
CA HIS A 985 12.94 -41.98 -30.77
C HIS A 985 12.70 -40.68 -31.56
N PHE A 986 12.27 -39.61 -30.88
CA PHE A 986 12.09 -38.30 -31.50
C PHE A 986 13.42 -37.71 -31.99
N ARG A 987 14.50 -37.85 -31.21
CA ARG A 987 15.87 -37.50 -31.62
C ARG A 987 16.35 -38.33 -32.82
N HIS A 988 15.99 -39.62 -32.89
CA HIS A 988 16.31 -40.45 -34.05
C HIS A 988 15.62 -39.90 -35.30
N ARG A 989 14.30 -39.61 -35.24
CA ARG A 989 13.56 -38.97 -36.33
C ARG A 989 14.11 -37.60 -36.72
N GLN A 990 14.51 -36.78 -35.74
CA GLN A 990 15.11 -35.47 -36.02
C GLN A 990 16.49 -35.60 -36.68
N LYS A 991 17.32 -36.54 -36.24
CA LYS A 991 18.62 -36.83 -36.88
C LYS A 991 18.41 -37.34 -38.31
N GLU A 992 17.42 -38.19 -38.54
CA GLU A 992 17.06 -38.68 -39.88
C GLU A 992 16.55 -37.56 -40.77
N THR A 993 15.64 -36.70 -40.30
CA THR A 993 15.15 -35.55 -41.06
C THR A 993 16.25 -34.51 -41.34
N ARG A 994 17.18 -34.28 -40.41
CA ARG A 994 18.38 -33.44 -40.65
C ARG A 994 19.30 -34.07 -41.70
N LYS A 995 19.50 -35.39 -41.67
CA LYS A 995 20.24 -36.14 -42.70
C LYS A 995 19.54 -36.09 -44.05
N GLN A 996 18.21 -36.15 -44.08
CA GLN A 996 17.40 -36.02 -45.30
C GLN A 996 17.58 -34.62 -45.90
N ARG A 997 17.43 -33.57 -45.07
CA ARG A 997 17.60 -32.17 -45.49
C ARG A 997 19.03 -31.86 -45.93
N SER A 998 20.05 -32.44 -45.30
CA SER A 998 21.44 -32.27 -45.73
C SER A 998 21.71 -32.99 -47.06
N LYS A 999 21.19 -34.20 -47.25
CA LYS A 999 21.23 -34.91 -48.54
C LYS A 999 20.51 -34.12 -49.64
N GLU A 1000 19.31 -33.61 -49.38
CA GLU A 1000 18.58 -32.75 -50.32
C GLU A 1000 19.33 -31.46 -50.63
N LYS A 1001 19.99 -30.84 -49.63
CA LYS A 1001 20.81 -29.64 -49.83
C LYS A 1001 22.04 -29.96 -50.71
N ILE A 1002 22.70 -31.09 -50.49
CA ILE A 1002 23.83 -31.56 -51.29
C ILE A 1002 23.36 -31.88 -52.72
N ASP A 1003 22.21 -32.53 -52.89
CA ASP A 1003 21.65 -32.82 -54.21
C ASP A 1003 21.23 -31.55 -54.96
N ARG A 1004 20.70 -30.54 -54.25
CA ARG A 1004 20.45 -29.21 -54.84
C ARG A 1004 21.73 -28.51 -55.26
N ILE A 1005 22.82 -28.66 -54.51
CA ILE A 1005 24.13 -28.11 -54.87
C ILE A 1005 24.72 -28.87 -56.07
N ARG A 1006 24.63 -30.20 -56.10
CA ARG A 1006 25.09 -31.04 -57.23
C ARG A 1006 24.30 -30.78 -58.52
N LYS A 1007 23.01 -30.44 -58.41
CA LYS A 1007 22.14 -30.08 -59.55
C LYS A 1007 22.30 -28.63 -60.01
N ARG A 1008 23.07 -27.78 -59.30
CA ARG A 1008 23.45 -26.45 -59.80
C ARG A 1008 24.55 -26.59 -60.84
N THR A 1009 24.23 -26.39 -62.11
CA THR A 1009 25.20 -26.24 -63.20
C THR A 1009 26.14 -25.07 -62.91
N HIS A 1010 27.46 -25.32 -62.93
CA HIS A 1010 28.52 -24.33 -62.70
C HIS A 1010 28.38 -23.12 -63.64
N GLN A 1011 28.14 -21.94 -63.06
CA GLN A 1011 28.14 -20.66 -63.78
C GLN A 1011 29.60 -20.23 -64.01
N LYS A 1012 29.98 -19.92 -65.26
CA LYS A 1012 31.33 -19.43 -65.62
C LYS A 1012 31.62 -18.08 -64.96
N VAL A 1013 32.80 -17.95 -64.36
CA VAL A 1013 33.27 -16.74 -63.65
C VAL A 1013 33.44 -15.58 -64.64
N LEU A 1014 32.78 -14.44 -64.37
CA LEU A 1014 32.94 -13.20 -65.11
C LEU A 1014 34.04 -12.31 -64.48
N GLY A 1015 34.98 -11.90 -65.35
CA GLY A 1015 36.02 -10.85 -65.29
C GLY A 1015 36.33 -10.09 -63.99
N LYS A 1016 37.64 -10.07 -63.66
CA LYS A 1016 38.28 -9.19 -62.67
C LYS A 1016 38.01 -7.71 -62.98
N TYR A 1017 37.53 -6.97 -61.98
CA TYR A 1017 37.52 -5.50 -61.97
C TYR A 1017 38.92 -4.98 -61.61
N VAL A 1018 39.52 -4.17 -62.49
CA VAL A 1018 40.84 -3.54 -62.31
C VAL A 1018 40.63 -2.09 -61.84
N LYS A 1019 41.18 -1.72 -60.68
CA LYS A 1019 41.22 -0.33 -60.19
C LYS A 1019 42.25 0.49 -61.00
N PRO A 1020 41.95 1.73 -61.42
CA PRO A 1020 42.97 2.66 -61.91
C PRO A 1020 43.84 3.23 -60.76
N PRO A 1021 45.10 3.62 -61.04
CA PRO A 1021 46.13 3.93 -60.03
C PRO A 1021 46.01 5.36 -59.45
N PRO A 1022 46.54 5.61 -58.23
CA PRO A 1022 46.61 6.93 -57.62
C PRO A 1022 47.79 7.77 -58.14
N GLU A 1023 47.56 9.08 -58.29
CA GLU A 1023 48.55 10.06 -58.72
C GLU A 1023 49.62 10.34 -57.63
N SER A 1024 50.78 10.76 -58.13
CA SER A 1024 52.13 10.76 -57.57
C SER A 1024 52.38 11.59 -56.31
N ASN A 1025 53.16 11.01 -55.38
CA ASN A 1025 53.97 11.75 -54.42
C ASN A 1025 55.27 12.25 -55.08
N THR A 1026 55.56 13.52 -54.89
CA THR A 1026 56.87 14.14 -55.12
C THR A 1026 57.90 13.65 -54.09
N THR A 1027 58.98 13.05 -54.60
CA THR A 1027 60.40 13.21 -54.23
C THR A 1027 60.72 14.35 -53.22
N VAL A 1028 61.67 14.27 -52.27
CA VAL A 1028 62.94 13.51 -52.19
C VAL A 1028 63.63 13.74 -50.81
N ALA A 1029 64.60 12.86 -50.52
CA ALA A 1029 65.79 12.99 -49.64
C ALA A 1029 65.73 12.46 -48.18
N VAL A 1030 66.17 11.19 -48.01
CA VAL A 1030 67.50 10.77 -47.48
C VAL A 1030 68.02 11.62 -46.30
N GLU A 1031 68.32 11.08 -45.12
CA GLU A 1031 69.54 10.33 -44.81
C GLU A 1031 69.48 9.75 -43.38
N THR A 1032 70.07 8.56 -43.23
CA THR A 1032 70.38 7.81 -42.01
C THR A 1032 71.39 8.51 -41.12
N ILE A 1033 71.20 8.51 -39.79
CA ILE A 1033 72.26 8.24 -38.78
C ILE A 1033 71.63 7.59 -37.54
N ALA A 1034 72.20 6.46 -37.12
CA ALA A 1034 72.11 5.96 -35.75
C ALA A 1034 73.41 6.37 -35.03
N GLU A 1035 73.33 6.84 -33.78
CA GLU A 1035 74.39 6.62 -32.77
C GLU A 1035 73.92 6.97 -31.35
N SER A 1036 74.11 5.99 -30.45
CA SER A 1036 74.36 6.06 -29.00
C SER A 1036 73.88 7.29 -28.19
N ASN A 1037 72.88 7.08 -27.33
CA ASN A 1037 73.05 6.87 -25.87
C ASN A 1037 71.71 6.47 -25.23
#